data_AF-A0A9P9LE11-F1
#
_entry.id   AF-A0A9P9LE11-F1
#
_cell.length_a   1.000
_cell.length_b   1.000
_cell.length_c   1.000
_cell.angle_alpha   90.00
_cell.angle_beta   90.00
_cell.angle_gamma   90.00
#
_symmetry.space_group_name_H-M   'P 1'
#
loop_
_entity.id
_entity.type
_entity.pdbx_description
1 polymer ?
#
loop_
_entity_poly.entity_id
_entity_poly.type
_entity_poly.pdbx_seq_one_letter_code
_entity_poly.pdbx_strand_id
1 'polypeptide(L)'
;MNFEESSEPEADTEVSNESYEDRDTIKNGRQALGLTRNYVPSWTSRDAFREFFQNWVDGMIEAHKVTRDTIKINTNDSDKEWVATAHRPGSGGMIGFIRFLKKKGTLELSNFKAQLHRKALDIGVSTKRTANDTAGTHGEGFKVASLVMVRKGYQVRYESSKYYWSFQFGGRDKRHLYCHLTPMKDSEISKRMLVHSARTAAGRPRDLVSNIWEDVSVKIGKVYSAKGNQIETSTFLDWIKVSFELNRPPNCIKTPDGDLILSKNFGGQMYLKGLYIGNSATTKALKFGYNMSHGDVNRDRQRLINGAEEAAILAKIWGSAITAGDEEALNEYTRMFRDDQNQWADINLAENYISNAVAAKIFARLLTSYPHRDVFFHSIKDAAKDVLIINTDLKKLPIALSMCLWNSLRRFGLVRTPEEHCHYLLQNAPISTVKESSYSEGVKRALRAALALDDRTRCLNVTFKVNPKAYLDLLVVGSDLFINDKFLDFDKSHQRVSCFLSQYKIDPPDFPCDHIIVGLHESILRELKKRSKSPQQSSLTKFSSRLKLEENLRQMPRLIDLAPGNAPGELAVSWSISESGRIYDLYGLDLMCRVTLHRQSTCSDRREDLIFDSDGVAIDLDFKPLDGNANCGCRFSVVSQRFGKLTFKKLDCNDTYFPMIARNYDHSFFGTPPPPIKPATEDAAKNVSIKVAEDGAKAKTKPDSQKTGNATLEERPKSDSSDDNDAAIDMEYLVRSTSVQSAVKLEVEEKQSSSGIAIGGSVTPDPKPPVSSEQHPHIKALKSQVNQLSMTLQSKQREIFTVTENLQCKNEDLVAATEALESKDIELRQIKAANESEIQRLSSIIEDLRGDNQLLHESEVEREAQLAELTITVKSLHAEVQELQHGKIATEAQHDMLSSEVQRLCADSVEGQKFHEKAVCHRKNSPDIHRSSNTSDAPRTENRGMKKIIESLQKEVKQMVPLLQGVLGMIQSMVNLGSRASVVENQTADIKREQLSDENSAPQTAPRPSKRQRTTATIKQEESIDLTDD
;
A
#
# COMPACT_ATOMS: atom_id res chain seq x y z
N MET A 1 11.58 94.03 -32.42
CA MET A 1 10.87 93.05 -31.57
C MET A 1 11.74 91.80 -31.57
N ASN A 2 12.84 91.72 -30.81
CA ASN A 2 12.98 91.77 -29.33
C ASN A 2 12.27 90.57 -28.68
N PHE A 3 12.95 89.58 -28.07
CA PHE A 3 14.39 89.24 -28.00
C PHE A 3 14.52 87.74 -28.42
N GLU A 4 15.50 87.27 -29.21
CA GLU A 4 16.98 87.36 -29.12
C GLU A 4 17.58 86.33 -28.11
N GLU A 5 18.66 85.67 -28.53
CA GLU A 5 19.10 84.32 -28.10
C GLU A 5 20.63 84.29 -27.94
N SER A 6 21.16 83.79 -26.80
CA SER A 6 22.58 83.33 -26.66
C SER A 6 22.93 82.86 -25.25
N SER A 7 23.71 81.76 -25.13
CA SER A 7 24.73 81.43 -24.08
C SER A 7 24.31 81.38 -22.59
N GLU A 8 24.89 80.62 -21.66
CA GLU A 8 25.86 79.50 -21.55
C GLU A 8 25.89 79.10 -20.03
N PRO A 9 26.66 78.10 -19.55
CA PRO A 9 27.34 76.97 -20.21
C PRO A 9 26.91 75.61 -19.62
N GLU A 10 27.61 74.53 -19.98
CA GLU A 10 27.64 73.28 -19.21
C GLU A 10 28.36 73.48 -17.86
N ALA A 11 27.97 72.72 -16.83
CA ALA A 11 28.68 72.67 -15.55
C ALA A 11 28.70 71.24 -15.02
N ASP A 12 29.90 70.65 -14.94
CA ASP A 12 30.12 69.33 -14.35
C ASP A 12 29.58 69.28 -12.93
N THR A 13 28.57 68.43 -12.70
CA THR A 13 28.23 67.99 -11.35
C THR A 13 28.93 66.65 -11.13
N GLU A 14 30.04 66.69 -10.40
CA GLU A 14 30.87 65.54 -10.08
C GLU A 14 30.06 64.35 -9.56
N VAL A 15 30.54 63.12 -9.83
CA VAL A 15 29.93 61.90 -9.30
C VAL A 15 30.20 61.81 -7.79
N SER A 16 29.35 62.48 -6.99
CA SER A 16 29.38 62.40 -5.53
C SER A 16 29.13 60.95 -5.11
N ASN A 17 30.12 60.33 -4.49
CA ASN A 17 30.21 58.88 -4.28
C ASN A 17 29.35 58.38 -3.09
N GLU A 18 28.22 59.04 -2.82
CA GLU A 18 27.38 58.89 -1.62
C GLU A 18 26.19 57.93 -1.78
N SER A 19 25.96 57.40 -2.99
CA SER A 19 24.72 56.68 -3.36
C SER A 19 24.53 55.29 -2.70
N TYR A 20 25.47 54.83 -1.87
CA TYR A 20 25.47 53.51 -1.25
C TYR A 20 25.04 53.45 0.22
N GLU A 21 25.16 54.54 1.00
CA GLU A 21 24.91 54.48 2.45
C GLU A 21 23.42 54.56 2.86
N ASP A 22 22.54 55.12 2.01
CA ASP A 22 21.17 55.47 2.43
C ASP A 22 20.15 54.31 2.47
N ARG A 23 20.58 53.06 2.26
CA ARG A 23 19.65 51.91 2.16
C ARG A 23 19.16 51.35 3.49
N ASP A 24 19.90 51.54 4.59
CA ASP A 24 19.52 51.03 5.90
C ASP A 24 18.81 52.06 6.80
N THR A 25 18.94 53.36 6.49
CA THR A 25 18.35 54.45 7.27
C THR A 25 16.84 54.58 7.04
N ILE A 26 16.05 54.64 8.12
CA ILE A 26 14.60 54.86 8.04
C ILE A 26 14.32 56.36 7.95
N LYS A 27 13.72 56.79 6.83
CA LYS A 27 13.31 58.18 6.58
C LYS A 27 11.78 58.31 6.50
N ASN A 28 11.25 59.50 6.79
CA ASN A 28 9.83 59.83 6.65
C ASN A 28 9.45 59.86 5.16
N GLY A 29 8.38 59.16 4.75
CA GLY A 29 8.01 59.08 3.33
C GLY A 29 7.01 57.98 2.98
N ARG A 30 6.93 57.64 1.68
CA ARG A 30 6.13 56.52 1.15
C ARG A 30 6.99 55.63 0.26
N GLN A 31 6.89 54.32 0.44
CA GLN A 31 7.58 53.32 -0.39
C GLN A 31 6.54 52.47 -1.14
N ALA A 32 6.68 52.36 -2.45
CA ALA A 32 5.92 51.40 -3.25
C ALA A 32 6.50 49.99 -3.04
N LEU A 33 5.64 48.98 -2.87
CA LEU A 33 6.07 47.61 -2.54
C LEU A 33 6.03 46.64 -3.73
N GLY A 34 5.80 47.13 -4.95
CA GLY A 34 5.62 46.32 -6.17
C GLY A 34 4.30 45.53 -6.24
N LEU A 35 3.75 45.13 -5.10
CA LEU A 35 2.54 44.31 -5.01
C LEU A 35 1.26 45.06 -5.45
N THR A 36 0.47 44.44 -6.32
CA THR A 36 -0.84 44.92 -6.78
C THR A 36 -1.97 44.35 -5.92
N ARG A 37 -3.12 45.04 -5.84
CA ARG A 37 -4.28 44.65 -5.02
C ARG A 37 -4.77 43.21 -5.28
N ASN A 38 -4.61 42.69 -6.50
CA ASN A 38 -5.05 41.35 -6.88
C ASN A 38 -3.95 40.28 -6.72
N TYR A 39 -2.73 40.64 -6.30
CA TYR A 39 -1.67 39.68 -5.98
C TYR A 39 -2.13 38.66 -4.93
N VAL A 40 -1.76 37.39 -5.11
CA VAL A 40 -2.29 36.22 -4.37
C VAL A 40 -3.82 36.28 -4.16
N PRO A 41 -4.64 36.19 -5.23
CA PRO A 41 -6.09 36.41 -5.13
C PRO A 41 -6.79 35.38 -4.23
N SER A 42 -6.27 34.15 -4.19
CA SER A 42 -6.73 33.03 -3.36
C SER A 42 -6.52 33.24 -1.85
N TRP A 43 -5.57 34.09 -1.44
CA TRP A 43 -5.23 34.26 -0.02
C TRP A 43 -6.34 34.96 0.78
N THR A 44 -6.72 34.34 1.88
CA THR A 44 -7.74 34.81 2.82
C THR A 44 -7.13 35.57 4.01
N SER A 45 -7.97 36.21 4.82
CA SER A 45 -7.54 36.83 6.09
C SER A 45 -6.91 35.80 7.06
N ARG A 46 -7.30 34.52 6.95
CA ARG A 46 -6.75 33.41 7.72
C ARG A 46 -5.29 33.11 7.30
N ASP A 47 -5.00 33.10 6.00
CA ASP A 47 -3.64 32.97 5.46
C ASP A 47 -2.74 34.15 5.89
N ALA A 48 -3.28 35.37 5.80
CA ALA A 48 -2.58 36.56 6.30
C ALA A 48 -2.27 36.46 7.81
N PHE A 49 -3.21 35.97 8.63
CA PHE A 49 -2.95 35.75 10.05
C PHE A 49 -1.90 34.65 10.32
N ARG A 50 -1.85 33.58 9.52
CA ARG A 50 -0.79 32.55 9.56
C ARG A 50 0.60 33.19 9.36
N GLU A 51 0.73 34.15 8.44
CA GLU A 51 1.96 34.91 8.23
C GLU A 51 2.27 35.90 9.37
N PHE A 52 1.29 36.65 9.89
CA PHE A 52 1.53 37.51 11.07
C PHE A 52 1.97 36.68 12.29
N PHE A 53 1.37 35.50 12.52
CA PHE A 53 1.75 34.60 13.60
C PHE A 53 3.16 34.01 13.40
N GLN A 54 3.55 33.61 12.19
CA GLN A 54 4.92 33.15 11.91
C GLN A 54 5.94 34.27 12.17
N ASN A 55 5.71 35.48 11.68
CA ASN A 55 6.62 36.60 11.94
C ASN A 55 6.66 36.98 13.44
N TRP A 56 5.56 36.79 14.17
CA TRP A 56 5.53 36.93 15.63
C TRP A 56 6.38 35.86 16.34
N VAL A 57 6.35 34.60 15.92
CA VAL A 57 7.22 33.55 16.51
C VAL A 57 8.68 33.77 16.12
N ASP A 58 8.96 33.96 14.82
CA ASP A 58 10.32 34.12 14.28
C ASP A 58 11.04 35.33 14.88
N GLY A 59 10.34 36.47 15.04
CA GLY A 59 10.92 37.66 15.66
C GLY A 59 11.27 37.48 17.14
N MET A 60 10.58 36.57 17.87
CA MET A 60 10.97 36.21 19.25
C MET A 60 12.18 35.27 19.26
N ILE A 61 12.25 34.31 18.33
CA ILE A 61 13.41 33.43 18.12
C ILE A 61 14.66 34.28 17.84
N GLU A 62 14.57 35.22 16.89
CA GLU A 62 15.67 36.08 16.48
C GLU A 62 16.12 37.05 17.60
N ALA A 63 15.19 37.72 18.27
CA ALA A 63 15.51 38.71 19.31
C ALA A 63 16.00 38.09 20.63
N HIS A 64 15.45 36.94 21.03
CA HIS A 64 15.75 36.31 22.33
C HIS A 64 16.66 35.10 22.26
N LYS A 65 17.07 34.65 21.07
CA LYS A 65 17.92 33.46 20.84
C LYS A 65 17.38 32.22 21.56
N VAL A 66 16.11 31.91 21.29
CA VAL A 66 15.37 30.76 21.81
C VAL A 66 14.88 29.90 20.66
N THR A 67 14.79 28.58 20.84
CA THR A 67 14.17 27.69 19.84
C THR A 67 12.65 27.67 20.01
N ARG A 68 11.92 27.45 18.91
CA ARG A 68 10.45 27.47 18.82
C ARG A 68 9.78 26.70 19.95
N ASP A 69 10.22 25.46 20.19
CA ASP A 69 9.58 24.51 21.11
C ASP A 69 9.81 24.85 22.60
N THR A 70 10.70 25.81 22.89
CA THR A 70 10.94 26.30 24.26
C THR A 70 10.08 27.50 24.65
N ILE A 71 9.42 28.15 23.66
CA ILE A 71 8.55 29.30 23.91
C ILE A 71 7.22 28.81 24.50
N LYS A 72 6.95 29.16 25.76
CA LYS A 72 5.68 28.82 26.39
C LYS A 72 4.64 29.89 26.07
N ILE A 73 3.56 29.51 25.38
CA ILE A 73 2.44 30.41 25.07
C ILE A 73 1.28 30.11 26.02
N ASN A 74 0.85 31.13 26.78
CA ASN A 74 -0.31 31.06 27.66
C ASN A 74 -1.45 31.88 27.04
N THR A 75 -2.61 31.27 26.80
CA THR A 75 -3.83 31.94 26.29
C THR A 75 -4.83 32.26 27.42
N ASN A 76 -5.61 33.31 27.24
CA ASN A 76 -6.68 33.73 28.15
C ASN A 76 -7.79 34.42 27.32
N ASP A 77 -9.04 34.04 27.53
CA ASP A 77 -10.19 34.69 26.88
C ASP A 77 -11.16 35.29 27.91
N SER A 78 -11.60 36.52 27.66
CA SER A 78 -12.51 37.28 28.53
C SER A 78 -13.55 38.04 27.71
N ASP A 79 -14.61 38.55 28.35
CA ASP A 79 -15.65 39.36 27.68
C ASP A 79 -15.11 40.63 26.99
N LYS A 80 -13.95 41.12 27.44
CA LYS A 80 -13.34 42.38 26.98
C LYS A 80 -12.29 42.13 25.90
N GLU A 81 -11.48 41.09 26.08
CA GLU A 81 -10.33 40.80 25.23
C GLU A 81 -9.89 39.33 25.28
N TRP A 82 -9.29 38.88 24.18
CA TRP A 82 -8.53 37.62 24.09
C TRP A 82 -7.04 37.95 24.08
N VAL A 83 -6.22 37.19 24.80
CA VAL A 83 -4.78 37.42 24.93
C VAL A 83 -4.01 36.11 24.81
N ALA A 84 -2.88 36.14 24.11
CA ALA A 84 -1.82 35.14 24.23
C ALA A 84 -0.54 35.83 24.70
N THR A 85 0.18 35.22 25.64
CA THR A 85 1.46 35.72 26.17
C THR A 85 2.55 34.67 25.96
N ALA A 86 3.66 35.08 25.35
CA ALA A 86 4.81 34.21 25.11
C ALA A 86 5.89 34.45 26.17
N HIS A 87 6.39 33.37 26.77
CA HIS A 87 7.34 33.41 27.87
C HIS A 87 8.62 32.62 27.54
N ARG A 88 9.75 33.15 27.99
CA ARG A 88 11.07 32.51 27.86
C ARG A 88 11.17 31.27 28.78
N PRO A 89 11.81 30.16 28.34
CA PRO A 89 12.10 29.03 29.23
C PRO A 89 12.90 29.46 30.47
N GLY A 90 12.71 28.74 31.57
CA GLY A 90 13.36 28.98 32.88
C GLY A 90 12.88 30.27 33.57
N SER A 91 13.23 31.42 33.01
CA SER A 91 13.03 32.75 33.62
C SER A 91 11.56 33.22 33.72
N GLY A 92 10.64 32.65 32.96
CA GLY A 92 9.22 33.04 32.95
C GLY A 92 8.92 34.45 32.40
N GLY A 93 9.94 35.24 32.05
CA GLY A 93 9.78 36.58 31.51
C GLY A 93 9.03 36.58 30.18
N MET A 94 8.03 37.46 30.05
CA MET A 94 7.28 37.66 28.81
C MET A 94 8.19 38.28 27.73
N ILE A 95 8.17 37.68 26.54
CA ILE A 95 8.99 38.04 25.37
C ILE A 95 8.14 38.53 24.18
N GLY A 96 6.82 38.37 24.26
CA GLY A 96 5.87 38.92 23.30
C GLY A 96 4.43 38.63 23.70
N PHE A 97 3.48 39.26 23.03
CA PHE A 97 2.05 39.00 23.23
C PHE A 97 1.24 39.14 21.93
N ILE A 98 0.08 38.49 21.90
CA ILE A 98 -1.01 38.75 20.98
C ILE A 98 -2.20 39.24 21.81
N ARG A 99 -2.90 40.29 21.37
CA ARG A 99 -4.02 40.90 22.09
C ARG A 99 -5.13 41.28 21.11
N PHE A 100 -6.32 40.77 21.32
CA PHE A 100 -7.51 41.12 20.54
C PHE A 100 -8.57 41.78 21.42
N LEU A 101 -8.83 43.07 21.16
CA LEU A 101 -9.80 43.87 21.89
C LEU A 101 -11.20 43.67 21.28
N LYS A 102 -11.97 42.72 21.81
CA LYS A 102 -13.29 42.30 21.27
C LYS A 102 -14.21 43.48 20.94
N LYS A 103 -14.40 44.42 21.88
CA LYS A 103 -15.25 45.62 21.67
C LYS A 103 -14.71 46.66 20.68
N LYS A 104 -13.42 46.62 20.33
CA LYS A 104 -12.81 47.52 19.33
C LYS A 104 -12.60 46.86 17.97
N GLY A 105 -12.68 45.53 17.88
CA GLY A 105 -12.31 44.77 16.69
C GLY A 105 -10.90 45.11 16.20
N THR A 106 -9.95 45.14 17.14
CA THR A 106 -8.55 45.51 16.90
C THR A 106 -7.64 44.44 17.49
N LEU A 107 -6.71 43.97 16.67
CA LEU A 107 -5.72 42.94 16.96
C LEU A 107 -4.33 43.59 17.03
N GLU A 108 -3.55 43.28 18.06
CA GLU A 108 -2.13 43.62 18.20
C GLU A 108 -1.31 42.33 18.35
N LEU A 109 -0.21 42.20 17.61
CA LEU A 109 0.86 41.22 17.88
C LEU A 109 2.15 41.99 18.15
N SER A 110 2.84 41.69 19.25
CA SER A 110 4.03 42.41 19.69
C SER A 110 5.19 41.46 20.01
N ASN A 111 6.35 41.77 19.44
CA ASN A 111 7.65 41.13 19.64
C ASN A 111 8.54 42.06 20.47
N PHE A 112 8.95 41.66 21.66
CA PHE A 112 9.87 42.48 22.43
C PHE A 112 11.29 42.38 21.87
N LYS A 113 12.02 43.51 21.87
CA LYS A 113 13.43 43.61 21.42
C LYS A 113 13.70 43.24 19.95
N ALA A 114 12.68 42.96 19.14
CA ALA A 114 12.80 42.78 17.69
C ALA A 114 12.88 44.15 16.98
N GLN A 115 13.53 44.20 15.82
CA GLN A 115 13.68 45.42 15.03
C GLN A 115 13.21 45.23 13.58
N LEU A 116 12.64 46.28 12.99
CA LEU A 116 12.29 46.33 11.57
C LEU A 116 13.17 47.37 10.87
N HIS A 117 14.07 46.91 10.00
CA HIS A 117 15.01 47.75 9.24
C HIS A 117 14.41 48.24 7.92
N ARG A 118 14.90 49.37 7.36
CA ARG A 118 14.39 49.93 6.10
C ARG A 118 14.42 48.92 4.95
N LYS A 119 15.47 48.12 4.83
CA LYS A 119 15.63 47.04 3.83
C LYS A 119 14.54 45.96 3.86
N ALA A 120 13.79 45.83 4.96
CA ALA A 120 12.68 44.88 5.04
C ALA A 120 11.52 45.22 4.08
N LEU A 121 11.42 46.45 3.56
CA LEU A 121 10.42 46.80 2.54
C LEU A 121 10.78 46.28 1.15
N ASP A 122 12.06 46.03 0.86
CA ASP A 122 12.55 45.77 -0.49
C ASP A 122 12.34 44.30 -0.89
N ILE A 123 11.99 44.03 -2.15
CA ILE A 123 11.66 42.68 -2.65
C ILE A 123 12.91 41.81 -2.69
N GLY A 124 12.77 40.50 -2.45
CA GLY A 124 13.86 39.52 -2.48
C GLY A 124 14.80 39.52 -1.27
N VAL A 125 14.81 40.57 -0.44
CA VAL A 125 15.62 40.64 0.79
C VAL A 125 15.08 39.67 1.84
N SER A 126 15.92 38.77 2.33
CA SER A 126 15.55 37.75 3.32
C SER A 126 16.78 37.29 4.12
N THR A 127 16.74 37.45 5.45
CA THR A 127 17.73 36.87 6.38
C THR A 127 17.57 35.37 6.57
N LYS A 128 16.44 34.80 6.12
CA LYS A 128 16.01 33.42 6.40
C LYS A 128 16.48 32.39 5.36
N ARG A 129 17.22 32.80 4.31
CA ARG A 129 17.62 31.94 3.18
C ARG A 129 18.47 30.70 3.56
N THR A 130 19.05 30.67 4.76
CA THR A 130 19.99 29.63 5.22
C THR A 130 19.66 29.06 6.61
N ALA A 131 18.46 29.30 7.15
CA ALA A 131 18.12 29.00 8.53
C ALA A 131 16.98 27.97 8.66
N ASN A 132 17.34 26.69 8.84
CA ASN A 132 16.41 25.54 8.91
C ASN A 132 15.30 25.66 9.99
N ASP A 133 15.55 26.43 11.05
CA ASP A 133 14.59 26.65 12.14
C ASP A 133 13.53 27.72 11.83
N THR A 134 13.72 28.52 10.78
CA THR A 134 12.80 29.60 10.39
C THR A 134 11.88 29.17 9.25
N ALA A 135 10.57 29.31 9.46
CA ALA A 135 9.59 28.93 8.45
C ALA A 135 9.44 30.03 7.38
N GLY A 136 10.37 30.16 6.44
CA GLY A 136 10.20 31.10 5.31
C GLY A 136 11.46 31.35 4.47
N THR A 137 11.42 31.03 3.17
CA THR A 137 12.53 31.32 2.25
C THR A 137 12.60 32.80 1.83
N HIS A 138 11.44 33.48 1.74
CA HIS A 138 11.31 34.84 1.23
C HIS A 138 10.85 35.80 2.34
N GLY A 139 11.49 36.96 2.48
CA GLY A 139 11.21 37.98 3.53
C GLY A 139 9.95 38.82 3.28
N GLU A 140 8.98 38.27 2.56
CA GLU A 140 7.87 39.01 1.95
C GLU A 140 6.52 38.73 2.59
N GLY A 141 6.40 37.64 3.36
CA GLY A 141 5.13 37.19 3.96
C GLY A 141 4.40 38.29 4.75
N PHE A 142 5.12 39.13 5.48
CA PHE A 142 4.53 40.24 6.24
C PHE A 142 3.92 41.35 5.34
N LYS A 143 4.47 41.56 4.14
CA LYS A 143 3.98 42.50 3.12
C LYS A 143 2.72 41.94 2.46
N VAL A 144 2.75 40.66 2.11
CA VAL A 144 1.63 39.93 1.50
C VAL A 144 0.46 39.81 2.48
N ALA A 145 0.72 39.50 3.75
CA ALA A 145 -0.28 39.52 4.82
C ALA A 145 -0.91 40.91 5.00
N SER A 146 -0.09 41.96 4.96
CA SER A 146 -0.56 43.35 5.00
C SER A 146 -1.44 43.69 3.79
N LEU A 147 -1.06 43.24 2.58
CA LEU A 147 -1.85 43.39 1.36
C LEU A 147 -3.24 42.79 1.50
N VAL A 148 -3.32 41.54 1.96
CA VAL A 148 -4.58 40.79 2.08
C VAL A 148 -5.50 41.42 3.12
N MET A 149 -4.97 41.87 4.26
CA MET A 149 -5.78 42.58 5.27
C MET A 149 -6.30 43.94 4.78
N VAL A 150 -5.46 44.73 4.09
CA VAL A 150 -5.87 46.01 3.50
C VAL A 150 -6.86 45.79 2.34
N ARG A 151 -6.72 44.70 1.57
CA ARG A 151 -7.71 44.26 0.54
C ARG A 151 -9.09 43.96 1.14
N LYS A 152 -9.14 43.44 2.37
CA LYS A 152 -10.38 43.18 3.14
C LYS A 152 -10.86 44.41 3.96
N GLY A 153 -10.24 45.58 3.79
CA GLY A 153 -10.67 46.85 4.39
C GLY A 153 -10.22 47.07 5.84
N TYR A 154 -9.38 46.19 6.40
CA TYR A 154 -8.73 46.43 7.69
C TYR A 154 -7.57 47.42 7.52
N GLN A 155 -7.33 48.25 8.53
CA GLN A 155 -6.11 49.04 8.59
C GLN A 155 -4.98 48.18 9.13
N VAL A 156 -3.80 48.24 8.52
CA VAL A 156 -2.56 47.63 9.03
C VAL A 156 -1.55 48.73 9.33
N ARG A 157 -0.94 48.68 10.52
CA ARG A 157 0.13 49.57 10.96
C ARG A 157 1.12 48.78 11.80
N TYR A 158 2.41 48.89 11.48
CA TYR A 158 3.47 48.50 12.42
C TYR A 158 3.96 49.73 13.22
N GLU A 159 4.42 49.47 14.43
CA GLU A 159 5.11 50.38 15.34
C GLU A 159 6.47 49.75 15.65
N SER A 160 7.54 50.31 15.08
CA SER A 160 8.92 49.85 15.31
C SER A 160 9.95 50.91 14.90
N SER A 161 11.15 50.84 15.47
CA SER A 161 12.29 51.71 15.15
C SER A 161 12.00 53.21 15.29
N LYS A 162 11.09 53.61 16.20
CA LYS A 162 10.47 54.95 16.39
C LYS A 162 9.46 55.41 15.30
N TYR A 163 9.18 54.59 14.28
CA TYR A 163 8.29 54.93 13.18
C TYR A 163 6.96 54.15 13.22
N TYR A 164 5.93 54.79 12.69
CA TYR A 164 4.69 54.16 12.23
C TYR A 164 4.85 53.73 10.76
N TRP A 165 4.50 52.49 10.46
CA TRP A 165 4.57 51.88 9.13
C TRP A 165 3.15 51.52 8.69
N SER A 166 2.44 52.45 8.06
CA SER A 166 1.02 52.27 7.69
C SER A 166 0.87 51.79 6.24
N PHE A 167 0.21 50.66 6.05
CA PHE A 167 0.01 50.03 4.73
C PHE A 167 -1.33 50.47 4.13
N GLN A 168 -1.30 51.00 2.89
CA GLN A 168 -2.47 51.54 2.20
C GLN A 168 -2.34 51.34 0.67
N PHE A 169 -3.47 51.26 -0.05
CA PHE A 169 -3.45 51.30 -1.52
C PHE A 169 -3.36 52.74 -2.03
N GLY A 170 -2.50 52.95 -3.02
CA GLY A 170 -2.21 54.25 -3.62
C GLY A 170 -1.86 54.15 -5.11
N GLY A 171 -1.35 55.25 -5.67
CA GLY A 171 -1.27 55.45 -7.13
C GLY A 171 -2.52 56.16 -7.67
N ARG A 172 -2.53 56.50 -8.97
CA ARG A 172 -3.65 57.18 -9.64
C ARG A 172 -4.95 56.35 -9.59
N ASP A 173 -4.80 55.03 -9.63
CA ASP A 173 -5.85 54.01 -9.71
C ASP A 173 -6.15 53.30 -8.38
N LYS A 174 -5.35 53.55 -7.33
CA LYS A 174 -5.36 52.83 -6.04
C LYS A 174 -5.19 51.31 -6.19
N ARG A 175 -4.41 50.85 -7.18
CA ARG A 175 -4.13 49.40 -7.38
C ARG A 175 -2.85 48.90 -6.71
N HIS A 176 -1.90 49.76 -6.35
CA HIS A 176 -0.60 49.34 -5.79
C HIS A 176 -0.53 49.55 -4.27
N LEU A 177 0.13 48.62 -3.56
CA LEU A 177 0.34 48.73 -2.12
C LEU A 177 1.56 49.61 -1.78
N TYR A 178 1.36 50.56 -0.88
CA TYR A 178 2.39 51.44 -0.34
C TYR A 178 2.55 51.23 1.17
N CYS A 179 3.79 51.33 1.66
CA CYS A 179 4.08 51.55 3.07
C CYS A 179 4.36 53.03 3.30
N HIS A 180 3.64 53.65 4.23
CA HIS A 180 3.87 55.03 4.67
C HIS A 180 4.64 55.01 5.99
N LEU A 181 5.84 55.59 5.98
CA LEU A 181 6.73 55.75 7.13
C LEU A 181 6.51 57.14 7.72
N THR A 182 6.08 57.21 8.98
CA THR A 182 5.88 58.48 9.72
C THR A 182 6.48 58.36 11.12
N PRO A 183 7.39 59.27 11.55
CA PRO A 183 8.00 59.20 12.87
C PRO A 183 6.97 59.50 13.99
N MET A 184 7.14 58.87 15.15
CA MET A 184 6.49 59.34 16.38
C MET A 184 7.20 60.62 16.87
N LYS A 185 6.45 61.57 17.44
CA LYS A 185 7.02 62.80 18.02
C LYS A 185 7.95 62.47 19.19
N ASP A 186 9.17 63.01 19.22
CA ASP A 186 10.16 62.72 20.25
C ASP A 186 9.71 63.04 21.68
N SER A 187 8.81 64.01 21.86
CA SER A 187 8.19 64.31 23.16
C SER A 187 7.29 63.19 23.68
N GLU A 188 6.58 62.48 22.79
CA GLU A 188 5.77 61.30 23.13
C GLU A 188 6.64 60.06 23.34
N ILE A 189 7.73 59.90 22.55
CA ILE A 189 8.74 58.86 22.78
C ILE A 189 9.37 59.04 24.16
N SER A 190 9.88 60.23 24.47
CA SER A 190 10.54 60.57 25.74
C SER A 190 9.62 60.34 26.94
N LYS A 191 8.35 60.75 26.83
CA LYS A 191 7.31 60.51 27.84
C LYS A 191 7.08 59.01 28.10
N ARG A 192 7.00 58.19 27.05
CA ARG A 192 6.85 56.74 27.18
C ARG A 192 8.11 56.07 27.75
N MET A 193 9.30 56.51 27.33
CA MET A 193 10.57 56.03 27.87
C MET A 193 10.69 56.33 29.37
N LEU A 194 10.27 57.50 29.84
CA LEU A 194 10.26 57.86 31.27
C LEU A 194 9.28 57.00 32.09
N VAL A 195 8.07 56.73 31.57
CA VAL A 195 7.11 55.82 32.22
C VAL A 195 7.65 54.39 32.26
N HIS A 196 8.34 53.95 31.20
CA HIS A 196 8.96 52.64 31.15
C HIS A 196 10.16 52.53 32.12
N SER A 197 11.07 53.50 32.16
CA SER A 197 12.24 53.47 33.05
C SER A 197 11.82 53.51 34.52
N ALA A 198 10.84 54.33 34.90
CA ALA A 198 10.29 54.37 36.24
C ALA A 198 9.65 53.04 36.66
N ARG A 199 8.96 52.35 35.72
CA ARG A 199 8.41 51.00 35.96
C ARG A 199 9.51 49.96 36.19
N THR A 200 10.53 49.97 35.35
CA THR A 200 11.66 49.03 35.40
C THR A 200 12.49 49.23 36.67
N ALA A 201 12.72 50.49 37.09
CA ALA A 201 13.35 50.82 38.37
C ALA A 201 12.51 50.35 39.57
N ALA A 202 11.18 50.36 39.46
CA ALA A 202 10.27 49.81 40.47
C ALA A 202 10.12 48.27 40.42
N GLY A 203 10.94 47.55 39.63
CA GLY A 203 10.97 46.09 39.55
C GLY A 203 9.69 45.43 39.01
N ARG A 204 8.75 46.20 38.44
CA ARG A 204 7.44 45.67 38.02
C ARG A 204 7.55 44.95 36.66
N PRO A 205 6.98 43.75 36.50
CA PRO A 205 6.99 43.02 35.23
C PRO A 205 6.32 43.82 34.12
N ARG A 206 6.66 43.54 32.85
CA ARG A 206 6.18 44.29 31.70
C ARG A 206 4.68 44.05 31.43
N ASP A 207 3.93 45.11 31.14
CA ASP A 207 2.51 45.01 30.72
C ASP A 207 2.37 44.54 29.26
N LEU A 208 1.13 44.26 28.84
CA LEU A 208 0.71 44.10 27.44
C LEU A 208 0.76 45.43 26.66
N VAL A 209 1.96 46.03 26.58
CA VAL A 209 2.26 47.33 25.95
C VAL A 209 3.57 47.24 25.17
N SER A 210 3.52 47.69 23.92
CA SER A 210 4.63 47.77 22.96
C SER A 210 5.44 49.08 23.10
N ASN A 211 6.77 48.98 22.99
CA ASN A 211 7.74 50.06 23.10
C ASN A 211 8.34 50.34 21.71
N ILE A 212 7.80 51.34 21.00
CA ILE A 212 8.11 51.63 19.59
C ILE A 212 9.60 51.85 19.27
N TRP A 213 10.45 52.11 20.26
CA TRP A 213 11.90 52.34 20.09
C TRP A 213 12.75 51.06 20.19
N GLU A 214 12.21 49.94 20.71
CA GLU A 214 12.95 48.67 20.88
C GLU A 214 12.22 47.43 20.36
N ASP A 215 10.92 47.51 20.09
CA ASP A 215 10.08 46.38 19.69
C ASP A 215 9.63 46.45 18.22
N VAL A 216 9.02 45.34 17.74
CA VAL A 216 8.08 45.34 16.62
C VAL A 216 6.68 45.04 17.15
N SER A 217 5.72 45.93 16.92
CA SER A 217 4.28 45.65 17.11
C SER A 217 3.51 45.88 15.82
N VAL A 218 2.61 44.96 15.45
CA VAL A 218 1.67 45.11 14.32
C VAL A 218 0.24 45.18 14.83
N LYS A 219 -0.49 46.19 14.37
CA LYS A 219 -1.88 46.47 14.73
C LYS A 219 -2.77 46.38 13.49
N ILE A 220 -3.87 45.63 13.62
CA ILE A 220 -4.79 45.26 12.52
C ILE A 220 -6.24 45.56 12.93
N GLY A 221 -7.04 46.08 12.02
CA GLY A 221 -8.47 46.36 12.21
C GLY A 221 -8.79 47.85 12.16
N LYS A 222 -9.50 48.38 13.15
CA LYS A 222 -9.86 49.82 13.25
C LYS A 222 -8.83 50.59 14.08
N VAL A 223 -7.62 50.71 13.54
CA VAL A 223 -6.41 51.09 14.30
C VAL A 223 -6.25 52.61 14.49
N TYR A 224 -6.46 53.42 13.44
CA TYR A 224 -6.04 54.82 13.43
C TYR A 224 -6.97 55.79 12.70
N SER A 225 -8.08 55.34 12.10
CA SER A 225 -9.13 56.25 11.61
C SER A 225 -10.52 55.61 11.64
N ALA A 226 -11.57 56.43 11.59
CA ALA A 226 -12.95 55.97 11.56
C ALA A 226 -13.28 55.05 10.35
N LYS A 227 -12.49 55.13 9.26
CA LYS A 227 -12.70 54.43 7.98
C LYS A 227 -12.19 52.98 7.94
N GLY A 228 -11.60 52.46 9.02
CA GLY A 228 -11.13 51.07 9.10
C GLY A 228 -12.22 50.10 9.52
N ASN A 229 -12.28 48.93 8.88
CA ASN A 229 -13.16 47.83 9.32
C ASN A 229 -12.74 47.31 10.70
N GLN A 230 -13.72 46.98 11.54
CA GLN A 230 -13.49 46.24 12.78
C GLN A 230 -13.40 44.74 12.46
N ILE A 231 -12.50 44.03 13.14
CA ILE A 231 -12.45 42.56 13.10
C ILE A 231 -13.51 42.02 14.06
N GLU A 232 -14.39 41.15 13.59
CA GLU A 232 -15.37 40.49 14.45
C GLU A 232 -14.73 39.42 15.34
N THR A 233 -15.27 39.19 16.54
CA THR A 233 -14.77 38.16 17.47
C THR A 233 -14.86 36.76 16.87
N SER A 234 -15.94 36.44 16.16
CA SER A 234 -16.13 35.22 15.36
C SER A 234 -15.00 35.01 14.35
N THR A 235 -14.71 36.05 13.57
CA THR A 235 -13.66 36.09 12.55
C THR A 235 -12.28 35.91 13.16
N PHE A 236 -11.97 36.59 14.28
CA PHE A 236 -10.68 36.43 14.97
C PHE A 236 -10.51 35.03 15.59
N LEU A 237 -11.56 34.49 16.22
CA LEU A 237 -11.54 33.12 16.77
C LEU A 237 -11.43 32.05 15.69
N ASP A 238 -11.76 32.36 14.43
CA ASP A 238 -11.44 31.50 13.28
C ASP A 238 -9.97 31.63 12.84
N TRP A 239 -9.40 32.82 12.88
CA TRP A 239 -8.00 33.04 12.50
C TRP A 239 -7.02 32.32 13.43
N ILE A 240 -7.25 32.31 14.75
CA ILE A 240 -6.33 31.64 15.70
C ILE A 240 -6.20 30.12 15.47
N LYS A 241 -7.18 29.49 14.80
CA LYS A 241 -7.14 28.06 14.42
C LYS A 241 -5.99 27.71 13.47
N VAL A 242 -5.32 28.69 12.86
CA VAL A 242 -4.09 28.40 12.07
C VAL A 242 -2.90 27.98 12.93
N SER A 243 -2.99 28.15 14.25
CA SER A 243 -1.91 27.84 15.18
C SER A 243 -2.40 26.84 16.23
N PHE A 244 -1.74 25.69 16.26
CA PHE A 244 -1.96 24.64 17.25
C PHE A 244 -1.71 25.15 18.68
N GLU A 245 -0.79 26.09 18.88
CA GLU A 245 -0.48 26.64 20.20
C GLU A 245 -1.46 27.76 20.64
N LEU A 246 -2.16 28.41 19.70
CA LEU A 246 -3.21 29.37 20.05
C LEU A 246 -4.59 28.72 20.23
N ASN A 247 -4.82 27.57 19.60
CA ASN A 247 -6.04 26.78 19.64
C ASN A 247 -5.74 25.33 20.07
N ARG A 248 -5.07 25.17 21.21
CA ARG A 248 -4.52 23.88 21.65
C ARG A 248 -5.63 22.93 22.14
N PRO A 249 -5.73 21.69 21.63
CA PRO A 249 -6.71 20.71 22.13
C PRO A 249 -6.41 20.33 23.60
N PRO A 250 -7.45 20.07 24.42
CA PRO A 250 -7.27 19.71 25.83
C PRO A 250 -6.64 18.32 26.01
N ASN A 251 -7.04 17.35 25.17
CA ASN A 251 -6.53 15.99 25.16
C ASN A 251 -5.75 15.77 23.86
N CYS A 252 -4.48 15.39 23.97
CA CYS A 252 -3.59 15.22 22.82
C CYS A 252 -2.42 14.28 23.19
N ILE A 253 -2.24 13.22 22.41
CA ILE A 253 -1.23 12.19 22.66
C ILE A 253 0.08 12.62 21.98
N LYS A 254 1.15 12.76 22.76
CA LYS A 254 2.46 13.21 22.29
C LYS A 254 3.30 12.02 21.79
N THR A 255 3.87 12.12 20.59
CA THR A 255 4.77 11.11 20.02
C THR A 255 5.97 11.76 19.30
N PRO A 256 7.06 11.03 18.99
CA PRO A 256 8.26 11.61 18.38
C PRO A 256 8.03 12.23 16.98
N ASP A 257 7.18 11.59 16.17
CA ASP A 257 6.89 12.02 14.79
C ASP A 257 5.77 13.09 14.72
N GLY A 258 5.08 13.35 15.84
CA GLY A 258 4.03 14.34 15.96
C GLY A 258 3.00 14.03 17.05
N ASP A 259 1.96 14.86 17.14
CA ASP A 259 0.87 14.70 18.09
C ASP A 259 -0.39 14.13 17.43
N LEU A 260 -1.11 13.27 18.15
CA LEU A 260 -2.41 12.71 17.77
C LEU A 260 -3.53 13.38 18.56
N ILE A 261 -4.61 13.78 17.87
CA ILE A 261 -5.74 14.52 18.43
C ILE A 261 -7.03 13.74 18.19
N LEU A 262 -7.48 12.97 19.19
CA LEU A 262 -8.69 12.14 19.09
C LEU A 262 -10.01 12.95 19.18
N SER A 263 -9.94 14.24 19.52
CA SER A 263 -11.12 15.11 19.63
C SER A 263 -11.74 15.41 18.27
N LYS A 264 -13.04 15.11 18.12
CA LYS A 264 -13.83 15.35 16.89
C LYS A 264 -13.75 16.79 16.37
N ASN A 265 -13.56 17.77 17.24
CA ASN A 265 -13.45 19.19 16.85
C ASN A 265 -12.15 19.51 16.07
N PHE A 266 -11.18 18.59 16.09
CA PHE A 266 -9.92 18.65 15.35
C PHE A 266 -9.86 17.60 14.23
N GLY A 267 -10.91 16.79 14.05
CA GLY A 267 -11.01 15.83 12.94
C GLY A 267 -10.85 16.52 11.59
N GLY A 268 -10.10 15.91 10.68
CA GLY A 268 -9.80 16.46 9.37
C GLY A 268 -8.62 17.41 9.31
N GLN A 269 -8.09 17.88 10.45
CA GLN A 269 -7.11 18.98 10.51
C GLN A 269 -5.67 18.48 10.65
N MET A 270 -4.81 18.88 9.71
CA MET A 270 -3.37 18.70 9.82
C MET A 270 -2.65 19.99 10.20
N TYR A 271 -1.70 19.88 11.12
CA TYR A 271 -0.74 20.90 11.50
C TYR A 271 0.67 20.35 11.26
N LEU A 272 1.61 21.24 10.91
CA LEU A 272 3.04 20.96 10.79
C LEU A 272 3.80 21.99 11.63
N LYS A 273 4.61 21.51 12.59
CA LYS A 273 5.33 22.37 13.56
C LYS A 273 4.41 23.42 14.22
N GLY A 274 3.16 23.03 14.48
CA GLY A 274 2.11 23.87 15.06
C GLY A 274 1.39 24.84 14.11
N LEU A 275 1.63 24.80 12.80
CA LEU A 275 0.92 25.62 11.79
C LEU A 275 -0.08 24.77 11.01
N TYR A 276 -1.32 25.23 10.85
CA TYR A 276 -2.36 24.52 10.08
C TYR A 276 -2.00 24.47 8.59
N ILE A 277 -1.98 23.25 8.04
CA ILE A 277 -1.66 22.94 6.64
C ILE A 277 -2.81 22.15 5.98
N GLY A 278 -4.05 22.53 6.29
CA GLY A 278 -5.23 22.00 5.62
C GLY A 278 -5.68 20.62 6.11
N ASN A 279 -6.12 19.82 5.13
CA ASN A 279 -6.54 18.43 5.29
C ASN A 279 -5.54 17.53 4.54
N SER A 280 -5.76 16.21 4.53
CA SER A 280 -4.96 15.23 3.78
C SER A 280 -4.53 15.69 2.37
N ALA A 281 -3.31 15.32 1.98
CA ALA A 281 -2.82 15.39 0.61
C ALA A 281 -3.56 14.40 -0.32
N THR A 282 -4.25 13.40 0.25
CA THR A 282 -5.11 12.47 -0.49
C THR A 282 -6.53 13.03 -0.67
N THR A 283 -7.36 12.35 -1.46
CA THR A 283 -8.80 12.64 -1.58
C THR A 283 -9.63 12.13 -0.41
N LYS A 284 -9.03 11.40 0.54
CA LYS A 284 -9.70 10.79 1.69
C LYS A 284 -9.79 11.77 2.86
N ALA A 285 -10.87 11.67 3.64
CA ALA A 285 -11.00 12.44 4.86
C ALA A 285 -10.12 11.85 5.98
N LEU A 286 -9.48 12.72 6.76
CA LEU A 286 -8.92 12.33 8.06
C LEU A 286 -10.04 12.33 9.11
N LYS A 287 -10.13 11.27 9.89
CA LYS A 287 -11.08 11.14 11.01
C LYS A 287 -10.66 11.98 12.21
N PHE A 288 -9.35 12.03 12.45
CA PHE A 288 -8.73 12.68 13.60
C PHE A 288 -7.85 13.87 13.17
N GLY A 289 -7.31 14.58 14.17
CA GLY A 289 -6.39 15.69 13.95
C GLY A 289 -4.94 15.31 14.26
N TYR A 290 -3.99 15.97 13.61
CA TYR A 290 -2.56 15.65 13.70
C TYR A 290 -1.69 16.91 13.75
N ASN A 291 -0.62 16.91 14.54
CA ASN A 291 0.41 17.95 14.53
C ASN A 291 1.80 17.35 14.32
N MET A 292 2.26 17.29 13.08
CA MET A 292 3.47 16.59 12.66
C MET A 292 4.73 17.39 13.00
N SER A 293 5.80 16.70 13.41
CA SER A 293 7.11 17.33 13.70
C SER A 293 7.92 17.65 12.44
N HIS A 294 7.65 16.94 11.34
CA HIS A 294 8.33 17.01 10.05
C HIS A 294 7.35 16.75 8.89
N GLY A 295 7.77 17.05 7.66
CA GLY A 295 7.00 16.84 6.44
C GLY A 295 7.18 17.98 5.44
N ASP A 296 7.28 17.67 4.14
CA ASP A 296 7.42 18.68 3.08
C ASP A 296 6.07 19.22 2.58
N VAL A 297 5.99 20.55 2.44
CA VAL A 297 4.77 21.30 2.06
C VAL A 297 4.96 22.15 0.82
N ASN A 298 3.87 22.37 0.08
CA ASN A 298 3.89 23.21 -1.12
C ASN A 298 4.21 24.69 -0.83
N ARG A 299 4.48 25.48 -1.88
CA ARG A 299 4.86 26.91 -1.80
C ARG A 299 3.99 27.73 -0.83
N ASP A 300 2.67 27.59 -0.94
CA ASP A 300 1.68 28.32 -0.13
C ASP A 300 1.35 27.66 1.22
N ARG A 301 2.00 26.51 1.51
CA ARG A 301 1.89 25.74 2.77
C ARG A 301 0.48 25.28 3.09
N GLN A 302 -0.26 24.91 2.06
CA GLN A 302 -1.67 24.57 2.16
C GLN A 302 -1.94 23.07 2.38
N ARG A 303 -0.99 22.18 2.01
CA ARG A 303 -0.98 20.72 2.24
C ARG A 303 0.46 20.18 2.19
N LEU A 304 0.65 18.93 2.65
CA LEU A 304 1.83 18.12 2.33
C LEU A 304 1.93 17.87 0.82
N ILE A 305 3.14 17.59 0.33
CA ILE A 305 3.40 17.27 -1.08
C ILE A 305 3.05 15.81 -1.42
N ASN A 306 3.27 14.87 -0.50
CA ASN A 306 3.25 13.43 -0.78
C ASN A 306 2.32 12.63 0.15
N GLY A 307 1.27 12.01 -0.40
CA GLY A 307 0.36 11.15 0.35
C GLY A 307 0.96 9.84 0.88
N ALA A 308 2.09 9.38 0.33
CA ALA A 308 2.83 8.23 0.85
C ALA A 308 3.70 8.61 2.07
N GLU A 309 4.21 9.84 2.11
CA GLU A 309 4.91 10.42 3.26
C GLU A 309 3.94 10.68 4.41
N GLU A 310 2.76 11.24 4.10
CA GLU A 310 1.64 11.38 5.06
C GLU A 310 1.31 10.02 5.69
N ALA A 311 1.04 9.00 4.88
CA ALA A 311 0.75 7.64 5.35
C ALA A 311 1.85 7.05 6.27
N ALA A 312 3.12 7.32 5.95
CA ALA A 312 4.25 6.89 6.78
C ALA A 312 4.27 7.62 8.13
N ILE A 313 4.13 8.95 8.15
CA ILE A 313 4.14 9.76 9.38
C ILE A 313 2.93 9.40 10.26
N LEU A 314 1.73 9.28 9.69
CA LEU A 314 0.53 8.89 10.43
C LEU A 314 0.69 7.49 11.05
N ALA A 315 1.18 6.50 10.31
CA ALA A 315 1.42 5.16 10.84
C ALA A 315 2.46 5.12 11.98
N LYS A 316 3.50 5.97 11.94
CA LYS A 316 4.45 6.13 13.06
C LYS A 316 3.80 6.79 14.28
N ILE A 317 2.98 7.83 14.11
CA ILE A 317 2.29 8.51 15.21
C ILE A 317 1.33 7.53 15.93
N TRP A 318 0.45 6.86 15.17
CA TRP A 318 -0.42 5.81 15.72
C TRP A 318 0.38 4.67 16.35
N GLY A 319 1.42 4.21 15.66
CA GLY A 319 2.28 3.14 16.16
C GLY A 319 3.00 3.48 17.46
N SER A 320 3.41 4.73 17.63
CA SER A 320 4.05 5.23 18.85
C SER A 320 3.07 5.31 20.01
N ALA A 321 1.87 5.89 19.80
CA ALA A 321 0.80 5.93 20.81
C ALA A 321 0.39 4.53 21.28
N ILE A 322 0.15 3.62 20.32
CA ILE A 322 -0.20 2.22 20.59
C ILE A 322 0.93 1.47 21.29
N THR A 323 2.19 1.73 20.92
CA THR A 323 3.36 1.11 21.58
C THR A 323 3.48 1.59 23.03
N ALA A 324 3.34 2.89 23.28
CA ALA A 324 3.38 3.52 24.61
C ALA A 324 2.25 3.06 25.55
N GLY A 325 1.20 2.40 25.03
CA GLY A 325 0.12 1.82 25.83
C GLY A 325 -1.17 2.62 25.83
N ASP A 326 -1.36 3.55 24.88
CA ASP A 326 -2.61 4.29 24.77
C ASP A 326 -3.75 3.38 24.26
N GLU A 327 -4.68 3.10 25.17
CA GLU A 327 -5.84 2.22 24.95
C GLU A 327 -6.94 2.88 24.10
N GLU A 328 -7.11 4.21 24.16
CA GLU A 328 -8.09 4.90 23.30
C GLU A 328 -7.61 4.86 21.85
N ALA A 329 -6.31 5.11 21.62
CA ALA A 329 -5.68 5.02 20.32
C ALA A 329 -5.74 3.58 19.74
N LEU A 330 -5.41 2.54 20.54
CA LEU A 330 -5.49 1.15 20.07
C LEU A 330 -6.93 0.76 19.69
N ASN A 331 -7.94 1.19 20.46
CA ASN A 331 -9.34 0.95 20.14
C ASN A 331 -9.78 1.68 18.87
N GLU A 332 -9.48 2.98 18.73
CA GLU A 332 -9.92 3.77 17.58
C GLU A 332 -9.19 3.41 16.28
N TYR A 333 -7.90 3.05 16.34
CA TYR A 333 -7.15 2.55 15.18
C TYR A 333 -7.71 1.20 14.72
N THR A 334 -7.89 0.25 15.65
CA THR A 334 -8.52 -1.06 15.36
C THR A 334 -9.95 -0.89 14.83
N ARG A 335 -10.69 0.13 15.29
CA ARG A 335 -12.04 0.44 14.81
C ARG A 335 -12.02 0.96 13.37
N MET A 336 -11.08 1.83 12.99
CA MET A 336 -10.94 2.27 11.59
C MET A 336 -10.62 1.10 10.65
N PHE A 337 -9.73 0.19 11.06
CA PHE A 337 -9.40 -1.00 10.26
C PHE A 337 -10.56 -1.97 10.02
N ARG A 338 -11.65 -1.87 10.81
CA ARG A 338 -12.86 -2.68 10.69
C ARG A 338 -14.03 -1.94 10.04
N ASP A 339 -13.88 -0.66 9.74
CA ASP A 339 -14.93 0.21 9.21
C ASP A 339 -14.79 0.37 7.68
N ASP A 340 -15.13 -0.69 6.95
CA ASP A 340 -15.08 -0.71 5.47
C ASP A 340 -16.04 0.30 4.80
N GLN A 341 -16.94 0.96 5.55
CA GLN A 341 -17.81 2.01 5.01
C GLN A 341 -17.04 3.31 4.74
N ASN A 342 -15.98 3.59 5.51
CA ASN A 342 -15.29 4.87 5.50
C ASN A 342 -13.81 4.68 5.16
N GLN A 343 -13.42 5.08 3.94
CA GLN A 343 -12.01 5.06 3.53
C GLN A 343 -11.24 6.22 4.17
N TRP A 344 -10.93 6.09 5.47
CA TRP A 344 -10.15 7.07 6.23
C TRP A 344 -8.72 7.22 5.69
N ALA A 345 -8.22 8.46 5.64
CA ALA A 345 -6.82 8.75 5.33
C ALA A 345 -5.87 8.24 6.43
N ASP A 346 -6.34 8.19 7.68
CA ASP A 346 -5.63 7.77 8.90
C ASP A 346 -5.06 6.34 8.83
N ILE A 347 -5.63 5.49 7.96
CA ILE A 347 -5.20 4.10 7.70
C ILE A 347 -4.85 3.85 6.22
N ASN A 348 -4.73 4.91 5.41
CA ASN A 348 -4.42 4.79 3.99
C ASN A 348 -2.96 4.37 3.78
N LEU A 349 -2.72 3.30 3.02
CA LEU A 349 -1.40 2.68 2.82
C LEU A 349 -0.71 2.20 4.11
N ALA A 350 -1.43 2.10 5.22
CA ALA A 350 -0.89 1.72 6.52
C ALA A 350 -0.33 0.29 6.55
N GLU A 351 -0.78 -0.60 5.66
CA GLU A 351 -0.21 -1.94 5.48
C GLU A 351 1.26 -1.92 5.05
N ASN A 352 1.74 -0.79 4.51
CA ASN A 352 3.15 -0.59 4.15
C ASN A 352 3.99 -0.09 5.32
N TYR A 353 3.39 0.58 6.32
CA TYR A 353 4.14 1.35 7.33
C TYR A 353 3.94 0.88 8.78
N ILE A 354 2.88 0.14 9.09
CA ILE A 354 2.65 -0.44 10.44
C ILE A 354 3.77 -1.42 10.82
N SER A 355 4.32 -1.28 12.02
CA SER A 355 5.32 -2.19 12.58
C SER A 355 4.71 -3.49 13.12
N ASN A 356 5.53 -4.55 13.22
CA ASN A 356 5.10 -5.86 13.73
C ASN A 356 4.48 -5.76 15.14
N ALA A 357 5.09 -4.98 16.04
CA ALA A 357 4.57 -4.79 17.40
C ALA A 357 3.16 -4.17 17.43
N VAL A 358 2.88 -3.24 16.51
CA VAL A 358 1.57 -2.58 16.39
C VAL A 358 0.56 -3.53 15.74
N ALA A 359 0.94 -4.25 14.69
CA ALA A 359 0.12 -5.31 14.08
C ALA A 359 -0.25 -6.40 15.10
N ALA A 360 0.69 -6.82 15.95
CA ALA A 360 0.46 -7.79 17.02
C ALA A 360 -0.49 -7.26 18.11
N LYS A 361 -0.37 -5.98 18.51
CA LYS A 361 -1.33 -5.34 19.44
C LYS A 361 -2.74 -5.25 18.84
N ILE A 362 -2.87 -4.91 17.55
CA ILE A 362 -4.15 -4.92 16.82
C ILE A 362 -4.72 -6.35 16.77
N PHE A 363 -3.89 -7.36 16.45
CA PHE A 363 -4.32 -8.76 16.41
C PHE A 363 -4.80 -9.29 17.77
N ALA A 364 -4.10 -8.95 18.85
CA ALA A 364 -4.54 -9.25 20.20
C ALA A 364 -5.89 -8.57 20.52
N ARG A 365 -6.08 -7.30 20.13
CA ARG A 365 -7.35 -6.58 20.31
C ARG A 365 -8.50 -7.23 19.53
N LEU A 366 -8.25 -7.72 18.32
CA LEU A 366 -9.21 -8.50 17.53
C LEU A 366 -9.58 -9.81 18.23
N LEU A 367 -8.61 -10.58 18.75
CA LEU A 367 -8.88 -11.80 19.51
C LEU A 367 -9.71 -11.52 20.78
N THR A 368 -9.37 -10.49 21.55
CA THR A 368 -10.15 -10.08 22.74
C THR A 368 -11.56 -9.58 22.41
N SER A 369 -11.86 -9.28 21.14
CA SER A 369 -13.21 -8.92 20.69
C SER A 369 -14.14 -10.13 20.52
N TYR A 370 -13.62 -11.37 20.56
CA TYR A 370 -14.39 -12.61 20.33
C TYR A 370 -14.08 -13.73 21.38
N PRO A 371 -14.06 -13.44 22.69
CA PRO A 371 -13.49 -14.33 23.72
C PRO A 371 -14.22 -15.67 23.93
N HIS A 372 -15.45 -15.80 23.44
CA HIS A 372 -16.29 -17.01 23.57
C HIS A 372 -16.58 -17.68 22.22
N ARG A 373 -15.80 -17.39 21.18
CA ARG A 373 -16.02 -17.93 19.83
C ARG A 373 -14.70 -18.39 19.22
N ASP A 374 -14.66 -19.64 18.75
CA ASP A 374 -13.51 -20.12 17.99
C ASP A 374 -13.57 -19.53 16.56
N VAL A 375 -13.01 -18.34 16.40
CA VAL A 375 -13.05 -17.55 15.16
C VAL A 375 -11.89 -17.89 14.22
N PHE A 376 -12.10 -17.68 12.92
CA PHE A 376 -11.03 -17.64 11.92
C PHE A 376 -11.14 -16.35 11.10
N PHE A 377 -10.09 -15.54 11.14
CA PHE A 377 -10.00 -14.32 10.34
C PHE A 377 -9.59 -14.64 8.92
N HIS A 378 -10.27 -14.07 7.92
CA HIS A 378 -10.01 -14.33 6.50
C HIS A 378 -10.10 -13.06 5.65
N SER A 379 -9.66 -13.17 4.39
CA SER A 379 -9.75 -12.08 3.42
C SER A 379 -11.19 -11.82 2.98
N ILE A 380 -11.60 -10.56 2.89
CA ILE A 380 -12.88 -10.20 2.26
C ILE A 380 -12.92 -10.53 0.76
N LYS A 381 -11.75 -10.58 0.08
CA LYS A 381 -11.65 -10.78 -1.37
C LYS A 381 -12.10 -12.17 -1.84
N ASP A 382 -11.66 -13.20 -1.14
CA ASP A 382 -11.86 -14.61 -1.53
C ASP A 382 -12.95 -15.29 -0.65
N ALA A 383 -13.76 -14.47 0.03
CA ALA A 383 -14.65 -14.86 1.11
C ALA A 383 -15.55 -16.07 0.82
N ALA A 384 -16.14 -16.18 -0.39
CA ALA A 384 -17.03 -17.30 -0.71
C ALA A 384 -16.34 -18.69 -0.64
N LYS A 385 -15.04 -18.74 -0.93
CA LYS A 385 -14.21 -19.95 -0.85
C LYS A 385 -13.68 -20.14 0.57
N ASP A 386 -13.16 -19.08 1.17
CA ASP A 386 -12.61 -19.11 2.53
C ASP A 386 -13.68 -19.54 3.55
N VAL A 387 -14.88 -18.94 3.50
CA VAL A 387 -16.02 -19.23 4.37
C VAL A 387 -16.47 -20.69 4.27
N LEU A 388 -16.37 -21.32 3.09
CA LEU A 388 -16.71 -22.74 2.94
C LEU A 388 -15.74 -23.60 3.76
N ILE A 389 -14.43 -23.46 3.52
CA ILE A 389 -13.36 -24.23 4.18
C ILE A 389 -13.36 -23.98 5.71
N ILE A 390 -13.60 -22.74 6.13
CA ILE A 390 -13.67 -22.38 7.56
C ILE A 390 -14.83 -23.10 8.26
N ASN A 391 -16.00 -23.19 7.61
CA ASN A 391 -17.18 -23.83 8.19
C ASN A 391 -17.12 -25.37 8.10
N THR A 392 -16.77 -25.95 6.95
CA THR A 392 -16.80 -27.41 6.74
C THR A 392 -15.64 -28.10 7.42
N ASP A 393 -14.43 -27.57 7.23
CA ASP A 393 -13.19 -28.26 7.55
C ASP A 393 -12.68 -27.78 8.91
N LEU A 394 -12.40 -26.48 9.05
CA LEU A 394 -11.87 -25.90 10.29
C LEU A 394 -12.89 -25.93 11.45
N LYS A 395 -14.18 -25.84 11.13
CA LYS A 395 -15.32 -25.75 12.04
C LYS A 395 -15.22 -24.55 13.01
N LYS A 396 -14.79 -23.42 12.46
CA LYS A 396 -14.63 -22.13 13.14
C LYS A 396 -15.67 -21.12 12.62
N LEU A 397 -15.88 -20.02 13.32
CA LEU A 397 -16.70 -18.91 12.83
C LEU A 397 -15.85 -18.01 11.89
N PRO A 398 -16.17 -17.88 10.59
CA PRO A 398 -15.45 -16.97 9.71
C PRO A 398 -15.73 -15.50 10.06
N ILE A 399 -14.67 -14.70 10.14
CA ILE A 399 -14.72 -13.24 10.28
C ILE A 399 -13.90 -12.62 9.14
N ALA A 400 -14.57 -11.94 8.21
CA ALA A 400 -13.91 -11.22 7.13
C ALA A 400 -13.16 -9.99 7.69
N LEU A 401 -11.96 -9.73 7.17
CA LEU A 401 -11.18 -8.52 7.43
C LEU A 401 -11.03 -7.67 6.16
N SER A 402 -11.01 -6.36 6.34
CA SER A 402 -10.68 -5.38 5.29
C SER A 402 -9.33 -5.69 4.65
N MET A 403 -9.15 -5.35 3.37
CA MET A 403 -7.89 -5.66 2.66
C MET A 403 -6.67 -4.99 3.31
N CYS A 404 -6.83 -3.77 3.83
CA CYS A 404 -5.74 -3.05 4.51
C CYS A 404 -5.34 -3.76 5.82
N LEU A 405 -6.30 -4.17 6.63
CA LEU A 405 -6.04 -4.93 7.87
C LEU A 405 -5.46 -6.32 7.56
N TRP A 406 -6.04 -7.04 6.60
CA TRP A 406 -5.58 -8.35 6.16
C TRP A 406 -4.12 -8.33 5.71
N ASN A 407 -3.76 -7.37 4.84
CA ASN A 407 -2.39 -7.19 4.38
C ASN A 407 -1.44 -6.84 5.54
N SER A 408 -1.85 -5.91 6.42
CA SER A 408 -1.08 -5.51 7.61
C SER A 408 -0.73 -6.68 8.52
N LEU A 409 -1.68 -7.59 8.76
CA LEU A 409 -1.48 -8.77 9.61
C LEU A 409 -0.72 -9.89 8.89
N ARG A 410 -1.03 -10.14 7.61
CA ARG A 410 -0.41 -11.23 6.82
C ARG A 410 1.07 -10.96 6.54
N ARG A 411 1.47 -9.69 6.39
CA ARG A 411 2.88 -9.27 6.25
C ARG A 411 3.78 -9.78 7.39
N PHE A 412 3.23 -9.94 8.58
CA PHE A 412 3.95 -10.42 9.77
C PHE A 412 3.59 -11.86 10.17
N GLY A 413 2.89 -12.61 9.31
CA GLY A 413 2.53 -14.02 9.54
C GLY A 413 1.48 -14.26 10.66
N LEU A 414 0.83 -13.19 11.14
CA LEU A 414 -0.16 -13.24 12.21
C LEU A 414 -1.46 -13.93 11.77
N VAL A 415 -1.79 -13.85 10.47
CA VAL A 415 -2.91 -14.54 9.82
C VAL A 415 -2.44 -15.39 8.64
N ARG A 416 -3.25 -16.38 8.27
CA ARG A 416 -3.05 -17.35 7.17
C ARG A 416 -4.39 -17.55 6.46
N THR A 417 -4.41 -17.89 5.17
CA THR A 417 -5.66 -18.38 4.53
C THR A 417 -6.12 -19.70 5.16
N PRO A 418 -7.38 -20.11 4.96
CA PRO A 418 -7.86 -21.40 5.45
C PRO A 418 -7.03 -22.59 4.92
N GLU A 419 -6.59 -22.56 3.66
CA GLU A 419 -5.72 -23.61 3.09
C GLU A 419 -4.32 -23.58 3.68
N GLU A 420 -3.71 -22.40 3.82
CA GLU A 420 -2.41 -22.24 4.49
C GLU A 420 -2.46 -22.78 5.93
N HIS A 421 -3.60 -22.62 6.61
CA HIS A 421 -3.82 -23.19 7.94
C HIS A 421 -4.06 -24.71 7.92
N CYS A 422 -4.88 -25.24 7.01
CA CYS A 422 -5.06 -26.69 6.83
C CYS A 422 -3.74 -27.40 6.47
N HIS A 423 -2.90 -26.77 5.62
CA HIS A 423 -1.56 -27.26 5.28
C HIS A 423 -0.65 -27.26 6.52
N TYR A 424 -0.61 -26.15 7.26
CA TYR A 424 0.15 -26.04 8.51
C TYR A 424 -0.26 -27.11 9.53
N LEU A 425 -1.55 -27.37 9.69
CA LEU A 425 -2.08 -28.38 10.62
C LEU A 425 -1.66 -29.81 10.24
N LEU A 426 -1.69 -30.19 8.95
CA LEU A 426 -1.26 -31.53 8.53
C LEU A 426 0.28 -31.69 8.55
N GLN A 427 1.03 -30.65 8.19
CA GLN A 427 2.50 -30.68 8.23
C GLN A 427 3.03 -30.88 9.67
N ASN A 428 2.49 -30.10 10.62
CA ASN A 428 2.90 -30.12 12.03
C ASN A 428 2.16 -31.18 12.88
N ALA A 429 1.31 -32.01 12.27
CA ALA A 429 0.67 -33.12 12.96
C ALA A 429 1.71 -34.18 13.44
N PRO A 430 1.42 -34.92 14.53
CA PRO A 430 2.17 -36.10 14.91
C PRO A 430 2.19 -37.16 13.80
N ILE A 431 3.25 -37.98 13.77
CA ILE A 431 3.29 -39.21 12.96
C ILE A 431 2.22 -40.18 13.50
N SER A 432 1.59 -40.96 12.63
CA SER A 432 0.53 -41.89 13.02
C SER A 432 0.98 -42.92 14.05
N THR A 433 0.11 -43.17 15.03
CA THR A 433 0.23 -44.26 16.01
C THR A 433 -0.84 -45.34 15.80
N VAL A 434 -1.44 -45.41 14.60
CA VAL A 434 -2.38 -46.49 14.24
C VAL A 434 -1.62 -47.82 14.26
N LYS A 435 -2.11 -48.78 15.04
CA LYS A 435 -1.51 -50.12 15.17
C LYS A 435 -1.45 -50.80 13.80
N GLU A 436 -0.29 -51.36 13.46
CA GLU A 436 -0.10 -52.10 12.22
C GLU A 436 -1.02 -53.34 12.17
N SER A 437 -1.57 -53.56 10.99
CA SER A 437 -2.56 -54.57 10.64
C SER A 437 -2.34 -54.98 9.19
N SER A 438 -2.78 -56.17 8.80
CA SER A 438 -2.64 -56.67 7.43
C SER A 438 -3.19 -55.68 6.39
N TYR A 439 -4.31 -55.01 6.73
CA TYR A 439 -4.89 -53.94 5.92
C TYR A 439 -3.95 -52.73 5.79
N SER A 440 -3.41 -52.22 6.91
CA SER A 440 -2.56 -51.01 6.88
C SER A 440 -1.21 -51.27 6.20
N GLU A 441 -0.60 -52.45 6.39
CA GLU A 441 0.60 -52.86 5.62
C GLU A 441 0.29 -53.05 4.13
N GLY A 442 -0.85 -53.66 3.82
CA GLY A 442 -1.37 -53.73 2.45
C GLY A 442 -1.49 -52.35 1.80
N VAL A 443 -2.08 -51.37 2.50
CA VAL A 443 -2.24 -50.00 2.00
C VAL A 443 -0.90 -49.30 1.83
N LYS A 444 -0.01 -49.37 2.83
CA LYS A 444 1.36 -48.83 2.75
C LYS A 444 2.09 -49.39 1.53
N ARG A 445 2.12 -50.72 1.36
CA ARG A 445 2.88 -51.40 0.30
C ARG A 445 2.30 -51.14 -1.09
N ALA A 446 0.99 -51.29 -1.27
CA ALA A 446 0.34 -51.04 -2.56
C ALA A 446 0.46 -49.58 -2.99
N LEU A 447 0.42 -48.62 -2.04
CA LEU A 447 0.67 -47.21 -2.34
C LEU A 447 2.13 -46.94 -2.71
N ARG A 448 3.11 -47.49 -1.98
CA ARG A 448 4.54 -47.38 -2.34
C ARG A 448 4.80 -47.95 -3.74
N ALA A 449 4.24 -49.11 -4.07
CA ALA A 449 4.35 -49.71 -5.41
C ALA A 449 3.69 -48.84 -6.49
N ALA A 450 2.51 -48.27 -6.22
CA ALA A 450 1.85 -47.32 -7.11
C ALA A 450 2.70 -46.06 -7.37
N LEU A 451 3.37 -45.53 -6.36
CA LEU A 451 4.23 -44.35 -6.49
C LEU A 451 5.57 -44.66 -7.18
N ALA A 452 6.11 -45.87 -7.00
CA ALA A 452 7.31 -46.34 -7.70
C ALA A 452 7.09 -46.61 -9.20
N LEU A 453 5.84 -46.82 -9.63
CA LEU A 453 5.47 -47.06 -11.04
C LEU A 453 5.56 -45.82 -11.93
N ASP A 454 5.68 -44.62 -11.35
CA ASP A 454 5.70 -43.33 -12.05
C ASP A 454 6.90 -42.48 -11.60
N ASP A 455 7.73 -42.12 -12.58
CA ASP A 455 8.94 -41.29 -12.44
C ASP A 455 8.73 -39.99 -11.64
N ARG A 456 7.50 -39.45 -11.63
CA ARG A 456 7.14 -38.20 -10.94
C ARG A 456 6.87 -38.40 -9.45
N THR A 457 6.64 -39.64 -9.01
CA THR A 457 6.26 -39.98 -7.64
C THR A 457 7.24 -40.92 -6.93
N ARG A 458 8.12 -41.63 -7.64
CA ARG A 458 9.06 -42.61 -7.06
C ARG A 458 9.99 -42.06 -5.98
N CYS A 459 10.25 -40.75 -5.99
CA CYS A 459 11.11 -40.07 -5.02
C CYS A 459 10.34 -39.48 -3.80
N LEU A 460 9.04 -39.76 -3.65
CA LEU A 460 8.22 -39.22 -2.56
C LEU A 460 8.35 -40.05 -1.27
N ASN A 461 8.75 -39.40 -0.18
CA ASN A 461 8.83 -39.98 1.15
C ASN A 461 7.44 -40.00 1.82
N VAL A 462 6.82 -41.17 1.94
CA VAL A 462 5.42 -41.30 2.41
C VAL A 462 5.36 -41.37 3.94
N THR A 463 4.80 -40.34 4.58
CA THR A 463 4.59 -40.29 6.04
C THR A 463 3.10 -40.16 6.37
N PHE A 464 2.56 -41.10 7.15
CA PHE A 464 1.19 -41.01 7.66
C PHE A 464 1.14 -40.16 8.94
N LYS A 465 0.13 -39.29 9.03
CA LYS A 465 -0.01 -38.22 10.04
C LYS A 465 -1.37 -38.26 10.72
N VAL A 466 -1.39 -38.04 12.04
CA VAL A 466 -2.61 -38.01 12.87
C VAL A 466 -3.42 -36.74 12.56
N ASN A 467 -4.53 -36.86 11.83
CA ASN A 467 -5.41 -35.73 11.51
C ASN A 467 -6.89 -36.07 11.78
N PRO A 468 -7.33 -36.04 13.06
CA PRO A 468 -8.61 -36.60 13.50
C PRO A 468 -9.84 -35.80 13.08
N LYS A 469 -9.68 -34.56 12.58
CA LYS A 469 -10.77 -33.76 12.00
C LYS A 469 -10.84 -33.85 10.47
N ALA A 470 -9.92 -34.57 9.83
CA ALA A 470 -9.85 -34.77 8.38
C ALA A 470 -9.87 -33.47 7.55
N TYR A 471 -9.19 -32.43 8.06
CA TYR A 471 -9.02 -31.11 7.44
C TYR A 471 -8.42 -31.16 6.03
N LEU A 472 -7.56 -32.15 5.79
CA LEU A 472 -6.82 -32.35 4.57
C LEU A 472 -6.45 -33.83 4.48
N ASP A 473 -6.60 -34.42 3.30
CA ASP A 473 -6.42 -35.85 3.07
C ASP A 473 -4.95 -36.19 2.74
N LEU A 474 -4.24 -35.29 2.05
CA LEU A 474 -2.78 -35.36 1.84
C LEU A 474 -2.16 -33.98 1.56
N LEU A 475 -0.85 -33.86 1.78
CA LEU A 475 -0.04 -32.67 1.50
C LEU A 475 1.38 -33.10 1.07
N VAL A 476 1.87 -32.55 -0.04
CA VAL A 476 3.28 -32.70 -0.45
C VAL A 476 4.09 -31.51 0.09
N VAL A 477 5.31 -31.69 0.59
CA VAL A 477 6.25 -30.61 0.97
C VAL A 477 7.67 -31.02 0.56
N GLY A 478 8.25 -30.34 -0.43
CA GLY A 478 9.49 -30.83 -1.06
C GLY A 478 9.26 -32.23 -1.62
N SER A 479 10.06 -33.20 -1.16
CA SER A 479 9.92 -34.64 -1.46
C SER A 479 9.03 -35.39 -0.45
N ASP A 480 8.63 -34.78 0.68
CA ASP A 480 7.78 -35.44 1.66
C ASP A 480 6.32 -35.44 1.22
N LEU A 481 5.64 -36.57 1.41
CA LEU A 481 4.21 -36.75 1.18
C LEU A 481 3.54 -37.14 2.51
N PHE A 482 2.87 -36.17 3.12
CA PHE A 482 2.06 -36.36 4.31
C PHE A 482 0.67 -36.84 3.93
N ILE A 483 0.21 -37.95 4.51
CA ILE A 483 -1.12 -38.53 4.26
C ILE A 483 -1.88 -38.66 5.57
N ASN A 484 -3.18 -38.39 5.56
CA ASN A 484 -4.05 -38.58 6.71
C ASN A 484 -4.15 -40.07 7.09
N ASP A 485 -3.89 -40.40 8.35
CA ASP A 485 -3.85 -41.79 8.81
C ASP A 485 -5.20 -42.52 8.84
N LYS A 486 -6.32 -41.81 8.59
CA LYS A 486 -7.63 -42.43 8.28
C LYS A 486 -7.55 -43.49 7.16
N PHE A 487 -6.58 -43.41 6.25
CA PHE A 487 -6.42 -44.35 5.14
C PHE A 487 -5.76 -45.68 5.56
N LEU A 488 -5.18 -45.78 6.75
CA LEU A 488 -4.63 -47.02 7.32
C LEU A 488 -5.70 -47.88 8.02
N ASP A 489 -6.95 -47.41 8.05
CA ASP A 489 -8.05 -47.99 8.83
C ASP A 489 -9.24 -48.23 7.89
N PHE A 490 -9.78 -49.46 7.90
CA PHE A 490 -10.80 -49.88 6.95
C PHE A 490 -12.11 -49.08 7.11
N ASP A 491 -12.59 -48.87 8.34
CA ASP A 491 -13.83 -48.13 8.55
C ASP A 491 -13.64 -46.64 8.26
N LYS A 492 -12.50 -46.06 8.69
CA LYS A 492 -12.20 -44.63 8.49
C LYS A 492 -11.95 -44.27 7.02
N SER A 493 -11.31 -45.14 6.25
CA SER A 493 -11.06 -44.92 4.82
C SER A 493 -12.36 -44.86 4.00
N HIS A 494 -13.37 -45.65 4.37
CA HIS A 494 -14.65 -45.72 3.67
C HIS A 494 -15.71 -44.70 4.11
N GLN A 495 -15.44 -43.84 5.10
CA GLN A 495 -16.42 -42.85 5.62
C GLN A 495 -16.97 -41.87 4.58
N ARG A 496 -16.18 -41.50 3.57
CA ARG A 496 -16.61 -40.59 2.48
C ARG A 496 -16.99 -41.31 1.18
N VAL A 497 -16.47 -42.51 0.96
CA VAL A 497 -16.68 -43.32 -0.26
C VAL A 497 -16.74 -44.78 0.17
N SER A 498 -17.92 -45.40 0.08
CA SER A 498 -18.10 -46.81 0.43
C SER A 498 -17.89 -47.71 -0.79
N CYS A 499 -17.20 -48.83 -0.58
CA CYS A 499 -17.14 -49.94 -1.52
C CYS A 499 -18.05 -51.09 -1.09
N PHE A 500 -18.25 -52.07 -1.97
CA PHE A 500 -19.06 -53.26 -1.72
C PHE A 500 -18.75 -53.92 -0.35
N LEU A 501 -17.47 -54.17 -0.03
CA LEU A 501 -17.07 -54.81 1.23
C LEU A 501 -17.50 -53.99 2.46
N SER A 502 -17.31 -52.67 2.43
CA SER A 502 -17.71 -51.76 3.52
C SER A 502 -19.23 -51.61 3.66
N GLN A 503 -19.99 -51.68 2.57
CA GLN A 503 -21.46 -51.56 2.58
C GLN A 503 -22.13 -52.75 3.30
N TYR A 504 -21.58 -53.95 3.14
CA TYR A 504 -22.08 -55.16 3.79
C TYR A 504 -21.50 -55.40 5.21
N LYS A 505 -20.65 -54.51 5.72
CA LYS A 505 -20.00 -54.60 7.05
C LYS A 505 -19.32 -55.95 7.30
N ILE A 506 -18.59 -56.42 6.29
CA ILE A 506 -17.72 -57.60 6.40
C ILE A 506 -16.52 -57.19 7.28
N ASP A 507 -15.96 -58.13 8.05
CA ASP A 507 -14.75 -57.91 8.84
C ASP A 507 -13.60 -57.35 7.96
N PRO A 508 -12.72 -56.47 8.49
CA PRO A 508 -11.70 -55.81 7.70
C PRO A 508 -10.81 -56.80 6.92
N PRO A 509 -10.68 -56.68 5.58
CA PRO A 509 -9.92 -57.62 4.78
C PRO A 509 -8.41 -57.49 5.04
N ASP A 510 -7.69 -58.62 5.02
CA ASP A 510 -6.23 -58.66 5.11
C ASP A 510 -5.49 -58.15 3.84
N PHE A 511 -6.13 -57.28 3.06
CA PHE A 511 -5.60 -56.72 1.81
C PHE A 511 -6.18 -55.31 1.54
N PRO A 512 -5.48 -54.44 0.80
CA PRO A 512 -5.92 -53.08 0.54
C PRO A 512 -7.07 -53.03 -0.47
N CYS A 513 -7.94 -52.03 -0.35
CA CYS A 513 -9.00 -51.80 -1.33
C CYS A 513 -8.49 -50.93 -2.49
N ASP A 514 -8.52 -51.46 -3.71
CA ASP A 514 -7.89 -50.91 -4.92
C ASP A 514 -8.27 -49.43 -5.17
N HIS A 515 -9.55 -49.11 -5.02
CA HIS A 515 -10.08 -47.75 -5.22
C HIS A 515 -9.51 -46.71 -4.22
N ILE A 516 -9.07 -47.12 -3.02
CA ILE A 516 -8.37 -46.25 -2.06
C ILE A 516 -6.98 -45.90 -2.61
N ILE A 517 -6.25 -46.90 -3.13
CA ILE A 517 -4.91 -46.70 -3.71
C ILE A 517 -4.98 -45.83 -4.97
N VAL A 518 -5.93 -46.12 -5.87
CA VAL A 518 -6.19 -45.30 -7.07
C VAL A 518 -6.59 -43.87 -6.68
N GLY A 519 -7.51 -43.70 -5.73
CA GLY A 519 -7.96 -42.38 -5.27
C GLY A 519 -6.86 -41.55 -4.61
N LEU A 520 -5.98 -42.18 -3.83
CA LEU A 520 -4.78 -41.55 -3.28
C LEU A 520 -3.80 -41.16 -4.41
N HIS A 521 -3.46 -42.08 -5.30
CA HIS A 521 -2.54 -41.84 -6.42
C HIS A 521 -3.02 -40.69 -7.33
N GLU A 522 -4.30 -40.66 -7.71
CA GLU A 522 -4.88 -39.55 -8.49
C GLU A 522 -4.86 -38.22 -7.72
N SER A 523 -5.01 -38.24 -6.40
CA SER A 523 -4.93 -37.04 -5.56
C SER A 523 -3.49 -36.52 -5.44
N ILE A 524 -2.51 -37.41 -5.35
CA ILE A 524 -1.06 -37.08 -5.34
C ILE A 524 -0.65 -36.46 -6.68
N LEU A 525 -0.99 -37.10 -7.81
CA LEU A 525 -0.71 -36.56 -9.14
C LEU A 525 -1.41 -35.21 -9.39
N ARG A 526 -2.61 -35.00 -8.81
CA ARG A 526 -3.33 -33.72 -8.86
C ARG A 526 -2.60 -32.63 -8.08
N GLU A 527 -2.04 -32.95 -6.91
CA GLU A 527 -1.28 -32.00 -6.09
C GLU A 527 0.07 -31.64 -6.72
N LEU A 528 0.78 -32.62 -7.28
CA LEU A 528 2.01 -32.37 -8.06
C LEU A 528 1.73 -31.47 -9.28
N LYS A 529 0.59 -31.68 -9.98
CA LYS A 529 0.20 -30.84 -11.12
C LYS A 529 -0.09 -29.38 -10.74
N LYS A 530 -0.52 -29.09 -9.49
CA LYS A 530 -0.69 -27.69 -9.03
C LYS A 530 0.64 -26.93 -8.94
N ARG A 531 1.77 -27.63 -8.78
CA ARG A 531 3.10 -27.03 -8.57
C ARG A 531 3.88 -26.85 -9.87
N SER A 532 3.70 -27.73 -10.84
CA SER A 532 4.33 -27.60 -12.16
C SER A 532 3.66 -26.49 -12.97
N LYS A 533 4.35 -25.37 -13.16
CA LYS A 533 3.93 -24.29 -14.08
C LYS A 533 3.96 -24.70 -15.57
N SER A 534 4.47 -25.89 -15.89
CA SER A 534 4.49 -26.41 -17.26
C SER A 534 3.08 -26.74 -17.75
N PRO A 535 2.60 -26.15 -18.87
CA PRO A 535 1.53 -26.76 -19.63
C PRO A 535 2.02 -28.07 -20.27
N GLN A 536 1.08 -28.84 -20.81
CA GLN A 536 1.30 -30.05 -21.63
C GLN A 536 2.12 -31.20 -20.99
N GLN A 537 1.40 -32.15 -20.41
CA GLN A 537 1.57 -33.55 -20.83
C GLN A 537 0.25 -33.98 -21.48
N SER A 538 0.33 -34.78 -22.55
CA SER A 538 -0.82 -35.15 -23.37
C SER A 538 -1.86 -35.96 -22.59
N SER A 539 -3.13 -35.91 -23.01
CA SER A 539 -4.21 -36.66 -22.36
C SER A 539 -3.95 -38.17 -22.36
N LEU A 540 -3.35 -38.67 -23.46
CA LEU A 540 -3.10 -40.09 -23.73
C LEU A 540 -2.21 -40.78 -22.69
N THR A 541 -1.14 -40.13 -22.21
CA THR A 541 -0.21 -40.75 -21.25
C THR A 541 -0.85 -40.99 -19.88
N LYS A 542 -1.82 -40.14 -19.49
CA LYS A 542 -2.53 -40.29 -18.21
C LYS A 542 -3.45 -41.51 -18.19
N PHE A 543 -4.18 -41.76 -19.27
CA PHE A 543 -5.01 -42.96 -19.39
C PHE A 543 -4.15 -44.24 -19.34
N SER A 544 -3.02 -44.26 -20.06
CA SER A 544 -2.06 -45.38 -20.00
C SER A 544 -1.53 -45.62 -18.57
N SER A 545 -1.09 -44.58 -17.88
CA SER A 545 -0.56 -44.70 -16.50
C SER A 545 -1.61 -45.21 -15.51
N ARG A 546 -2.85 -44.69 -15.59
CA ARG A 546 -3.95 -45.13 -14.72
C ARG A 546 -4.35 -46.58 -14.99
N LEU A 547 -4.46 -46.98 -16.26
CA LEU A 547 -4.78 -48.36 -16.63
C LEU A 547 -3.69 -49.34 -16.16
N LYS A 548 -2.40 -48.99 -16.30
CA LYS A 548 -1.28 -49.81 -15.81
C LYS A 548 -1.30 -49.98 -14.28
N LEU A 549 -1.71 -48.95 -13.53
CA LEU A 549 -1.91 -49.04 -12.08
C LEU A 549 -3.11 -49.94 -11.72
N GLU A 550 -4.26 -49.73 -12.35
CA GLU A 550 -5.47 -50.51 -12.06
C GLU A 550 -5.30 -52.01 -12.43
N GLU A 551 -4.62 -52.32 -13.52
CA GLU A 551 -4.26 -53.70 -13.88
C GLU A 551 -3.32 -54.31 -12.83
N ASN A 552 -2.25 -53.60 -12.45
CA ASN A 552 -1.32 -54.04 -11.43
C ASN A 552 -2.00 -54.34 -10.09
N LEU A 553 -2.93 -53.49 -9.64
CA LEU A 553 -3.65 -53.71 -8.38
C LEU A 553 -4.52 -54.97 -8.44
N ARG A 554 -5.29 -55.18 -9.53
CA ARG A 554 -6.14 -56.38 -9.66
C ARG A 554 -5.34 -57.70 -9.73
N GLN A 555 -4.13 -57.64 -10.29
CA GLN A 555 -3.24 -58.79 -10.46
C GLN A 555 -2.21 -58.96 -9.33
N MET A 556 -2.07 -57.96 -8.45
CA MET A 556 -1.21 -58.01 -7.25
C MET A 556 -1.64 -59.19 -6.36
N PRO A 557 -0.72 -60.13 -6.03
CA PRO A 557 -1.02 -61.22 -5.12
C PRO A 557 -1.41 -60.73 -3.71
N ARG A 558 -2.44 -61.36 -3.15
CA ARG A 558 -3.05 -61.03 -1.85
C ARG A 558 -3.13 -62.29 -1.00
N LEU A 559 -3.33 -62.14 0.31
CA LEU A 559 -3.45 -63.27 1.25
C LEU A 559 -2.28 -64.26 1.09
N ILE A 560 -1.04 -63.74 1.01
CA ILE A 560 0.15 -64.59 0.88
C ILE A 560 0.42 -65.25 2.23
N ASP A 561 0.32 -66.57 2.26
CA ASP A 561 0.61 -67.42 3.42
C ASP A 561 1.83 -68.30 3.17
N LEU A 562 2.51 -68.67 4.25
CA LEU A 562 3.71 -69.48 4.27
C LEU A 562 3.63 -70.46 5.45
N ALA A 563 3.52 -71.75 5.14
CA ALA A 563 3.37 -72.82 6.11
C ALA A 563 4.47 -73.90 5.92
N PRO A 564 4.79 -74.69 6.97
CA PRO A 564 5.56 -75.92 6.80
C PRO A 564 4.93 -76.86 5.77
N GLY A 565 5.76 -77.51 4.95
CA GLY A 565 5.29 -78.56 4.04
C GLY A 565 5.02 -79.89 4.75
N ASN A 566 4.66 -80.92 3.98
CA ASN A 566 4.25 -82.22 4.52
C ASN A 566 5.46 -83.10 4.95
N ALA A 567 6.68 -82.71 4.59
CA ALA A 567 7.92 -83.39 4.96
C ALA A 567 8.98 -82.40 5.49
N PRO A 568 9.99 -82.88 6.23
CA PRO A 568 11.12 -82.04 6.66
C PRO A 568 11.83 -81.35 5.49
N GLY A 569 12.26 -80.11 5.69
CA GLY A 569 12.89 -79.33 4.61
C GLY A 569 11.94 -78.90 3.48
N GLU A 570 10.62 -78.95 3.69
CA GLU A 570 9.62 -78.37 2.78
C GLU A 570 8.94 -77.12 3.37
N LEU A 571 8.60 -76.16 2.50
CA LEU A 571 7.72 -75.03 2.80
C LEU A 571 6.65 -74.88 1.71
N ALA A 572 5.40 -74.74 2.12
CA ALA A 572 4.25 -74.49 1.26
C ALA A 572 3.92 -72.98 1.27
N VAL A 573 3.84 -72.39 0.09
CA VAL A 573 3.44 -71.01 -0.17
C VAL A 573 2.06 -71.02 -0.79
N SER A 574 1.13 -70.17 -0.33
CA SER A 574 -0.18 -69.97 -0.99
C SER A 574 -0.54 -68.49 -1.09
N TRP A 575 -1.37 -68.14 -2.09
CA TRP A 575 -1.80 -66.76 -2.36
C TRP A 575 -3.12 -66.74 -3.14
N SER A 576 -3.79 -65.58 -3.17
CA SER A 576 -4.99 -65.30 -3.95
C SER A 576 -4.78 -64.10 -4.88
N ILE A 577 -5.55 -63.99 -5.96
CA ILE A 577 -5.52 -62.87 -6.92
C ILE A 577 -6.95 -62.52 -7.30
N SER A 578 -7.30 -61.23 -7.44
CA SER A 578 -8.68 -60.80 -7.69
C SER A 578 -9.26 -61.28 -9.03
N GLU A 579 -8.40 -61.62 -9.99
CA GLU A 579 -8.74 -62.12 -11.33
C GLU A 579 -8.45 -63.63 -11.53
N SER A 580 -8.10 -64.37 -10.46
CA SER A 580 -7.73 -65.79 -10.53
C SER A 580 -8.80 -66.65 -11.22
N GLY A 581 -8.39 -67.48 -12.18
CA GLY A 581 -9.29 -68.31 -13.00
C GLY A 581 -9.97 -67.52 -14.12
N ARG A 582 -10.68 -66.44 -13.77
CA ARG A 582 -11.60 -65.70 -14.65
C ARG A 582 -11.03 -65.33 -16.03
N ILE A 583 -9.77 -64.91 -16.10
CA ILE A 583 -9.13 -64.52 -17.37
C ILE A 583 -8.91 -65.74 -18.29
N TYR A 584 -8.58 -66.90 -17.73
CA TYR A 584 -8.54 -68.15 -18.50
C TYR A 584 -9.94 -68.63 -18.85
N ASP A 585 -10.87 -68.62 -17.90
CA ASP A 585 -12.23 -69.16 -18.09
C ASP A 585 -13.03 -68.39 -19.16
N LEU A 586 -12.68 -67.12 -19.42
CA LEU A 586 -13.28 -66.26 -20.44
C LEU A 586 -12.47 -66.15 -21.76
N TYR A 587 -11.13 -66.25 -21.71
CA TYR A 587 -10.26 -65.93 -22.85
C TYR A 587 -9.17 -66.97 -23.16
N GLY A 588 -9.07 -68.06 -22.39
CA GLY A 588 -8.03 -69.09 -22.53
C GLY A 588 -6.61 -68.68 -22.11
N LEU A 589 -6.43 -67.45 -21.60
CA LEU A 589 -5.14 -66.89 -21.23
C LEU A 589 -4.75 -67.30 -19.80
N ASP A 590 -3.74 -68.17 -19.67
CA ASP A 590 -3.26 -68.65 -18.37
C ASP A 590 -2.14 -67.75 -17.82
N LEU A 591 -2.51 -66.69 -17.11
CA LEU A 591 -1.54 -65.77 -16.52
C LEU A 591 -0.62 -66.51 -15.53
N MET A 592 0.67 -66.19 -15.56
CA MET A 592 1.70 -66.79 -14.69
C MET A 592 2.09 -65.84 -13.55
N CYS A 593 2.40 -66.41 -12.38
CA CYS A 593 3.07 -65.73 -11.27
C CYS A 593 4.46 -66.31 -11.05
N ARG A 594 5.41 -65.44 -10.69
CA ARG A 594 6.74 -65.84 -10.21
C ARG A 594 6.74 -65.80 -8.68
N VAL A 595 6.98 -66.95 -8.07
CA VAL A 595 7.17 -67.11 -6.62
C VAL A 595 8.65 -67.28 -6.38
N THR A 596 9.30 -66.35 -5.68
CA THR A 596 10.71 -66.47 -5.26
C THR A 596 10.79 -66.66 -3.76
N LEU A 597 11.38 -67.75 -3.30
CA LEU A 597 11.52 -68.06 -1.87
C LEU A 597 12.92 -67.62 -1.40
N HIS A 598 12.99 -66.43 -0.82
CA HIS A 598 14.23 -65.82 -0.35
C HIS A 598 14.65 -66.37 1.01
N ARG A 599 15.97 -66.50 1.23
CA ARG A 599 16.58 -66.71 2.55
C ARG A 599 16.67 -65.38 3.30
N GLN A 600 16.24 -65.35 4.55
CA GLN A 600 16.39 -64.16 5.41
C GLN A 600 17.87 -63.83 5.66
N SER A 601 18.72 -64.85 5.75
CA SER A 601 20.16 -64.74 6.01
C SER A 601 20.96 -64.00 4.93
N THR A 602 20.52 -64.03 3.67
CA THR A 602 21.25 -63.43 2.53
C THR A 602 20.43 -62.39 1.76
N CYS A 603 19.12 -62.29 1.99
CA CYS A 603 18.20 -61.51 1.18
C CYS A 603 17.13 -60.76 2.00
N SER A 604 17.38 -60.47 3.28
CA SER A 604 16.49 -59.69 4.16
C SER A 604 15.83 -58.50 3.47
N ASP A 605 16.65 -57.74 2.73
CA ASP A 605 16.29 -56.44 2.18
C ASP A 605 15.33 -56.56 0.99
N ARG A 606 15.34 -57.72 0.32
CA ARG A 606 14.41 -58.06 -0.78
C ARG A 606 12.95 -58.08 -0.35
N ARG A 607 12.66 -58.09 0.94
CA ARG A 607 11.30 -57.97 1.48
C ARG A 607 10.67 -56.60 1.16
N GLU A 608 11.49 -55.55 1.02
CA GLU A 608 11.02 -54.20 0.66
C GLU A 608 10.91 -53.99 -0.87
N ASP A 609 11.34 -54.93 -1.72
CA ASP A 609 11.17 -54.83 -3.18
C ASP A 609 9.66 -54.70 -3.51
N LEU A 610 9.29 -53.59 -4.17
CA LEU A 610 7.88 -53.22 -4.42
C LEU A 610 7.37 -53.70 -5.78
N ILE A 611 8.25 -53.68 -6.77
CA ILE A 611 7.96 -53.93 -8.18
C ILE A 611 8.92 -55.04 -8.66
N PHE A 612 8.37 -56.02 -9.36
CA PHE A 612 9.09 -57.07 -10.06
C PHE A 612 9.57 -56.55 -11.43
N ASP A 613 10.86 -56.73 -11.69
CA ASP A 613 11.53 -56.48 -12.96
C ASP A 613 12.00 -57.83 -13.53
N SER A 614 11.99 -57.96 -14.85
CA SER A 614 12.39 -59.19 -15.56
C SER A 614 13.90 -59.43 -15.64
N ASP A 615 14.73 -58.54 -15.06
CA ASP A 615 16.21 -58.57 -15.15
C ASP A 615 16.70 -58.55 -16.62
N GLY A 616 15.91 -57.99 -17.54
CA GLY A 616 16.17 -57.94 -18.98
C GLY A 616 16.07 -59.28 -19.71
N VAL A 617 15.65 -60.36 -19.03
CA VAL A 617 15.39 -61.66 -19.66
C VAL A 617 14.05 -61.58 -20.39
N ALA A 618 14.04 -61.92 -21.69
CA ALA A 618 12.81 -61.96 -22.47
C ALA A 618 11.77 -62.89 -21.80
N ILE A 619 10.63 -62.31 -21.40
CA ILE A 619 9.54 -63.05 -20.77
C ILE A 619 9.00 -64.06 -21.78
N ASP A 620 9.17 -65.35 -21.48
CA ASP A 620 8.67 -66.42 -22.34
C ASP A 620 7.14 -66.39 -22.39
N LEU A 621 6.61 -66.07 -23.58
CA LEU A 621 5.19 -65.94 -23.86
C LEU A 621 4.51 -67.31 -24.06
N ASP A 622 5.24 -68.42 -24.01
CA ASP A 622 4.65 -69.77 -24.08
C ASP A 622 3.90 -70.19 -22.79
N PHE A 623 3.84 -69.33 -21.76
CA PHE A 623 3.14 -69.56 -20.48
C PHE A 623 3.54 -70.86 -19.75
N LYS A 624 4.76 -71.36 -19.98
CA LYS A 624 5.25 -72.63 -19.40
C LYS A 624 5.71 -72.45 -17.95
N PRO A 625 5.46 -73.44 -17.06
CA PRO A 625 6.07 -73.45 -15.73
C PRO A 625 7.60 -73.55 -15.80
N LEU A 626 8.29 -72.80 -14.94
CA LEU A 626 9.77 -72.72 -14.94
C LEU A 626 10.32 -72.61 -13.52
N ASP A 627 11.06 -73.63 -13.09
CA ASP A 627 11.83 -73.61 -11.84
C ASP A 627 13.27 -73.14 -12.09
N GLY A 628 13.85 -72.40 -11.14
CA GLY A 628 15.22 -71.93 -11.25
C GLY A 628 15.78 -71.25 -10.00
N ASN A 629 16.95 -70.61 -10.15
CA ASN A 629 17.58 -69.78 -9.13
C ASN A 629 17.63 -68.32 -9.61
N ALA A 630 17.22 -67.39 -8.77
CA ALA A 630 17.28 -65.96 -9.03
C ALA A 630 18.73 -65.44 -8.91
N ASN A 631 18.99 -64.21 -9.34
CA ASN A 631 20.32 -63.58 -9.30
C ASN A 631 20.94 -63.49 -7.88
N CYS A 632 20.14 -63.64 -6.82
CA CYS A 632 20.58 -63.77 -5.43
C CYS A 632 20.75 -65.22 -4.93
N GLY A 633 20.82 -66.20 -5.83
CA GLY A 633 20.96 -67.64 -5.53
C GLY A 633 19.71 -68.32 -4.93
N CYS A 634 18.69 -67.56 -4.54
CA CYS A 634 17.43 -68.09 -3.98
C CYS A 634 16.58 -68.81 -5.04
N ARG A 635 15.79 -69.82 -4.65
CA ARG A 635 14.94 -70.55 -5.61
C ARG A 635 13.72 -69.72 -6.01
N PHE A 636 13.34 -69.80 -7.29
CA PHE A 636 12.06 -69.35 -7.78
C PHE A 636 11.35 -70.44 -8.58
N SER A 637 10.04 -70.27 -8.74
CA SER A 637 9.19 -71.04 -9.65
C SER A 637 8.22 -70.09 -10.35
N VAL A 638 7.99 -70.29 -11.63
CA VAL A 638 6.95 -69.62 -12.42
C VAL A 638 5.80 -70.62 -12.59
N VAL A 639 4.60 -70.26 -12.17
CA VAL A 639 3.42 -71.14 -12.12
C VAL A 639 2.14 -70.42 -12.52
N SER A 640 1.14 -71.15 -13.03
CA SER A 640 -0.18 -70.57 -13.34
C SER A 640 -0.83 -69.98 -12.10
N GLN A 641 -1.46 -68.81 -12.28
CA GLN A 641 -2.24 -68.12 -11.27
C GLN A 641 -3.45 -68.92 -10.75
N ARG A 642 -3.85 -70.00 -11.44
CA ARG A 642 -4.99 -70.84 -11.05
C ARG A 642 -4.69 -71.81 -9.91
N PHE A 643 -3.42 -72.18 -9.69
CA PHE A 643 -3.08 -73.14 -8.63
C PHE A 643 -3.07 -72.53 -7.23
N GLY A 644 -2.75 -71.22 -7.10
CA GLY A 644 -2.76 -70.47 -5.83
C GLY A 644 -1.85 -71.02 -4.72
N LYS A 645 -1.06 -72.06 -4.99
CA LYS A 645 -0.23 -72.78 -4.03
C LYS A 645 0.97 -73.45 -4.71
N LEU A 646 2.09 -73.51 -4.00
CA LEU A 646 3.35 -74.12 -4.44
C LEU A 646 4.11 -74.67 -3.22
N THR A 647 4.79 -75.82 -3.35
CA THR A 647 5.64 -76.37 -2.28
C THR A 647 7.10 -76.42 -2.72
N PHE A 648 7.95 -75.63 -2.07
CA PHE A 648 9.40 -75.74 -2.22
C PHE A 648 9.93 -76.88 -1.35
N LYS A 649 10.84 -77.68 -1.91
CA LYS A 649 11.43 -78.87 -1.28
C LYS A 649 12.94 -78.73 -1.15
N LYS A 650 13.56 -79.56 -0.31
CA LYS A 650 15.03 -79.61 -0.09
C LYS A 650 15.59 -78.23 0.33
N LEU A 651 14.98 -77.63 1.35
CA LEU A 651 15.40 -76.40 2.00
C LEU A 651 16.27 -76.68 3.22
N ASP A 652 17.00 -75.67 3.70
CA ASP A 652 17.83 -75.77 4.91
C ASP A 652 16.97 -75.50 6.15
N CYS A 653 16.81 -76.49 7.02
CA CYS A 653 16.00 -76.37 8.23
C CYS A 653 16.56 -75.38 9.27
N ASN A 654 17.80 -74.90 9.10
CA ASN A 654 18.40 -73.91 9.99
C ASN A 654 18.10 -72.46 9.58
N ASP A 655 17.82 -72.21 8.30
CA ASP A 655 17.58 -70.88 7.74
C ASP A 655 16.10 -70.48 7.84
N THR A 656 15.80 -69.19 7.82
CA THR A 656 14.42 -68.68 7.70
C THR A 656 14.17 -68.21 6.27
N TYR A 657 12.94 -68.41 5.78
CA TYR A 657 12.58 -68.08 4.40
C TYR A 657 11.31 -67.23 4.35
N PHE A 658 11.18 -66.38 3.31
CA PHE A 658 9.95 -65.66 2.98
C PHE A 658 9.70 -65.64 1.46
N PRO A 659 8.43 -65.74 1.01
CA PRO A 659 8.08 -65.69 -0.40
C PRO A 659 7.86 -64.24 -0.87
N MET A 660 8.40 -63.92 -2.04
CA MET A 660 8.07 -62.73 -2.82
C MET A 660 7.30 -63.19 -4.07
N ILE A 661 6.10 -62.66 -4.28
CA ILE A 661 5.19 -63.10 -5.36
C ILE A 661 4.65 -61.91 -6.15
N ALA A 662 4.80 -61.98 -7.47
CA ALA A 662 4.23 -61.05 -8.44
C ALA A 662 3.77 -61.82 -9.70
N ARG A 663 2.99 -61.19 -10.57
CA ARG A 663 2.79 -61.66 -11.96
C ARG A 663 4.16 -61.76 -12.64
N ASN A 664 4.38 -62.80 -13.44
CA ASN A 664 5.62 -62.96 -14.22
C ASN A 664 5.57 -62.07 -15.48
N TYR A 665 5.52 -60.76 -15.26
CA TYR A 665 5.46 -59.73 -16.30
C TYR A 665 6.15 -58.46 -15.80
N ASP A 666 6.70 -57.67 -16.71
CA ASP A 666 7.58 -56.57 -16.35
C ASP A 666 6.85 -55.41 -15.64
N HIS A 667 7.50 -54.86 -14.62
CA HIS A 667 6.93 -53.88 -13.69
C HIS A 667 5.66 -54.33 -12.93
N SER A 668 5.57 -55.61 -12.55
CA SER A 668 4.43 -56.15 -11.78
C SER A 668 4.54 -55.88 -10.27
N PHE A 669 3.43 -55.60 -9.58
CA PHE A 669 3.46 -55.37 -8.12
C PHE A 669 3.70 -56.67 -7.31
N PHE A 670 4.62 -56.60 -6.34
CA PHE A 670 4.81 -57.67 -5.36
C PHE A 670 3.77 -57.58 -4.23
N GLY A 671 3.04 -58.66 -3.98
CA GLY A 671 2.16 -58.79 -2.82
C GLY A 671 2.90 -58.66 -1.48
N THR A 672 2.15 -58.47 -0.38
CA THR A 672 2.75 -58.31 0.97
C THR A 672 3.35 -59.62 1.48
N PRO A 673 4.67 -59.70 1.74
CA PRO A 673 5.32 -60.95 2.13
C PRO A 673 5.06 -61.27 3.63
N PRO A 674 4.63 -62.51 3.96
CA PRO A 674 4.38 -62.93 5.34
C PRO A 674 5.69 -62.94 6.18
N PRO A 675 5.59 -63.10 7.51
CA PRO A 675 6.76 -63.26 8.38
C PRO A 675 7.63 -64.45 7.94
N PRO A 676 8.98 -64.34 7.97
CA PRO A 676 9.85 -65.46 7.61
C PRO A 676 9.75 -66.62 8.60
N ILE A 677 9.66 -67.87 8.11
CA ILE A 677 9.63 -69.09 8.95
C ILE A 677 10.73 -70.09 8.55
N LYS A 678 11.01 -71.06 9.43
CA LYS A 678 11.89 -72.19 9.14
C LYS A 678 11.10 -73.38 8.58
N PRO A 679 11.69 -74.21 7.69
CA PRO A 679 11.15 -75.54 7.38
C PRO A 679 11.05 -76.42 8.64
N ALA A 680 10.14 -77.39 8.65
CA ALA A 680 10.04 -78.34 9.75
C ALA A 680 11.30 -79.21 9.88
N THR A 681 11.77 -79.41 11.11
CA THR A 681 12.80 -80.39 11.46
C THR A 681 12.21 -81.80 11.59
N GLU A 682 13.05 -82.83 11.52
CA GLU A 682 12.60 -84.25 11.56
C GLU A 682 11.87 -84.63 12.85
N ASP A 683 12.17 -83.96 13.96
CA ASP A 683 11.48 -84.17 15.25
C ASP A 683 10.15 -83.42 15.36
N ALA A 684 10.00 -82.30 14.65
CA ALA A 684 8.72 -81.58 14.59
C ALA A 684 7.69 -82.32 13.72
N ALA A 685 8.12 -82.88 12.59
CA ALA A 685 7.24 -83.55 11.62
C ALA A 685 6.45 -84.72 12.23
N LYS A 686 7.06 -85.49 13.14
CA LYS A 686 6.42 -86.63 13.84
C LYS A 686 5.19 -86.24 14.67
N ASN A 687 5.13 -85.00 15.17
CA ASN A 687 4.03 -84.52 16.00
C ASN A 687 2.85 -83.94 15.19
N VAL A 688 3.05 -83.57 13.92
CA VAL A 688 1.99 -83.05 13.03
C VAL A 688 1.04 -84.17 12.59
N SER A 689 1.59 -85.38 12.35
CA SER A 689 0.85 -86.55 11.84
C SER A 689 -0.28 -87.07 12.74
N ILE A 690 -0.41 -86.58 13.98
CA ILE A 690 -1.36 -87.07 14.98
C ILE A 690 -2.61 -86.14 15.09
N LYS A 691 -2.59 -84.93 14.50
CA LYS A 691 -3.63 -83.89 14.73
C LYS A 691 -4.58 -83.61 13.55
N VAL A 692 -4.66 -84.48 12.55
CA VAL A 692 -5.49 -84.29 11.34
C VAL A 692 -6.79 -85.12 11.36
N ALA A 693 -7.14 -85.71 12.52
CA ALA A 693 -8.22 -86.68 12.64
C ALA A 693 -9.20 -86.41 13.80
N GLU A 694 -9.68 -85.17 13.95
CA GLU A 694 -10.96 -84.88 14.63
C GLU A 694 -11.51 -83.47 14.30
N ASP A 695 -12.76 -83.21 14.71
CA ASP A 695 -13.50 -81.94 14.65
C ASP A 695 -13.72 -81.24 13.29
N GLY A 696 -14.69 -81.77 12.57
CA GLY A 696 -15.59 -80.96 11.75
C GLY A 696 -16.89 -80.60 12.50
N ALA A 697 -17.39 -79.37 12.26
CA ALA A 697 -18.76 -78.89 12.48
C ALA A 697 -19.21 -78.33 13.87
N LYS A 698 -19.56 -77.03 13.82
CA LYS A 698 -20.77 -76.38 14.41
C LYS A 698 -20.84 -76.03 15.92
N ALA A 699 -20.73 -74.71 16.14
CA ALA A 699 -21.82 -73.81 16.55
C ALA A 699 -21.93 -73.28 18.01
N LYS A 700 -22.00 -71.93 18.08
CA LYS A 700 -22.77 -71.06 18.99
C LYS A 700 -22.87 -71.41 20.49
N THR A 701 -22.38 -70.51 21.33
CA THR A 701 -23.19 -69.97 22.45
C THR A 701 -22.76 -68.56 22.90
N LYS A 702 -23.71 -67.87 23.53
CA LYS A 702 -23.66 -66.63 24.35
C LYS A 702 -24.64 -66.88 25.53
N PRO A 703 -24.73 -66.04 26.59
CA PRO A 703 -24.11 -64.73 26.83
C PRO A 703 -23.06 -64.86 27.98
N ASP A 704 -22.91 -64.08 29.07
CA ASP A 704 -23.63 -62.90 29.62
C ASP A 704 -22.74 -62.00 30.53
N SER A 705 -23.19 -61.70 31.76
CA SER A 705 -22.69 -60.73 32.74
C SER A 705 -22.24 -61.43 34.05
N GLN A 706 -21.78 -60.81 35.15
CA GLN A 706 -21.87 -59.43 35.67
C GLN A 706 -20.83 -59.22 36.81
N LYS A 707 -20.47 -57.96 37.18
CA LYS A 707 -20.07 -57.37 38.52
C LYS A 707 -19.29 -58.23 39.57
N THR A 708 -18.47 -57.73 40.51
CA THR A 708 -18.11 -56.40 41.07
C THR A 708 -16.75 -56.53 41.79
N GLY A 709 -15.95 -55.47 41.99
CA GLY A 709 -15.96 -54.69 43.24
C GLY A 709 -14.52 -54.45 43.78
N ASN A 710 -14.33 -53.44 44.64
CA ASN A 710 -13.00 -53.00 45.14
C ASN A 710 -12.69 -53.53 46.56
N ALA A 711 -11.40 -53.79 46.88
CA ALA A 711 -10.77 -53.33 48.13
C ALA A 711 -9.24 -53.61 48.22
N THR A 712 -8.52 -52.57 48.67
CA THR A 712 -7.31 -52.47 49.50
C THR A 712 -7.15 -53.50 50.65
N LEU A 713 -6.00 -53.74 51.33
CA LEU A 713 -4.74 -52.95 51.55
C LEU A 713 -3.57 -53.86 52.06
N GLU A 714 -2.31 -53.37 51.97
CA GLU A 714 -1.10 -53.72 52.79
C GLU A 714 -0.56 -55.19 52.82
N GLU A 715 0.68 -55.51 53.26
CA GLU A 715 1.69 -54.83 54.12
C GLU A 715 3.13 -54.72 53.53
N ARG A 716 4.04 -54.07 54.29
CA ARG A 716 5.51 -53.91 54.08
C ARG A 716 6.26 -54.22 55.39
N PRO A 717 7.51 -54.75 55.34
CA PRO A 717 8.66 -54.01 55.91
C PRO A 717 10.00 -54.27 55.18
N LYS A 718 11.17 -53.70 55.52
CA LYS A 718 11.62 -52.32 55.89
C LYS A 718 13.12 -52.39 56.28
N SER A 719 13.97 -51.50 55.77
CA SER A 719 15.15 -50.84 56.41
C SER A 719 15.84 -49.99 55.33
N ASP A 720 16.00 -48.66 55.43
CA ASP A 720 16.72 -47.82 56.43
C ASP A 720 18.25 -47.88 56.18
N SER A 721 19.03 -46.78 56.10
CA SER A 721 18.78 -45.32 56.16
C SER A 721 20.05 -44.60 55.53
N SER A 722 20.22 -43.28 55.39
CA SER A 722 19.57 -42.09 55.97
C SER A 722 19.84 -40.80 55.14
N ASP A 723 18.95 -39.80 55.26
CA ASP A 723 19.13 -38.39 55.67
C ASP A 723 20.24 -37.46 55.04
N ASP A 724 20.02 -36.17 54.72
CA ASP A 724 18.76 -35.41 54.49
C ASP A 724 18.99 -33.97 53.90
N ASN A 725 17.89 -33.30 53.51
CA ASN A 725 17.63 -31.83 53.40
C ASN A 725 18.27 -30.94 52.29
N ASP A 726 17.43 -30.59 51.31
CA ASP A 726 16.91 -29.23 51.01
C ASP A 726 17.80 -27.96 51.08
N ALA A 727 17.83 -27.23 49.94
CA ALA A 727 17.23 -25.89 49.81
C ALA A 727 17.11 -25.45 48.34
N ALA A 728 16.08 -24.68 47.99
CA ALA A 728 15.92 -24.06 46.66
C ALA A 728 16.27 -22.56 46.69
N ILE A 729 16.97 -22.05 45.67
CA ILE A 729 17.18 -20.61 45.43
C ILE A 729 16.98 -20.28 43.95
N ASP A 730 16.29 -19.16 43.72
CA ASP A 730 15.96 -18.53 42.44
C ASP A 730 17.07 -17.55 41.99
N MET A 731 17.21 -17.27 40.68
CA MET A 731 17.99 -16.11 40.23
C MET A 731 17.62 -15.58 38.83
N GLU A 732 16.84 -14.51 38.82
CA GLU A 732 16.79 -13.47 37.78
C GLU A 732 18.10 -12.66 37.76
N TYR A 733 18.59 -12.18 36.59
CA TYR A 733 19.30 -10.90 36.52
C TYR A 733 19.38 -10.26 35.12
N LEU A 734 19.37 -8.93 35.07
CA LEU A 734 19.66 -8.08 33.93
C LEU A 734 20.29 -6.76 34.42
N VAL A 735 20.90 -5.98 33.50
CA VAL A 735 21.06 -4.50 33.51
C VAL A 735 22.49 -3.94 33.67
N ARG A 736 22.83 -3.07 32.69
CA ARG A 736 23.90 -2.03 32.65
C ARG A 736 25.38 -2.43 32.71
N SER A 737 26.07 -1.96 31.67
CA SER A 737 27.36 -1.26 31.80
C SER A 737 27.18 0.20 31.36
N THR A 738 27.93 1.13 31.96
CA THR A 738 27.93 2.56 31.64
C THR A 738 29.34 3.13 31.68
N SER A 739 29.60 4.11 30.81
CA SER A 739 30.91 4.75 30.61
C SER A 739 31.52 5.37 31.86
N VAL A 740 32.83 5.15 32.06
CA VAL A 740 33.75 6.13 32.64
C VAL A 740 35.00 6.19 31.74
N GLN A 741 35.51 7.40 31.49
CA GLN A 741 36.69 7.66 30.67
C GLN A 741 37.98 7.56 31.51
N SER A 742 39.11 7.24 30.85
CA SER A 742 40.44 7.72 31.23
C SER A 742 41.34 7.69 30.01
N ALA A 743 42.03 8.80 29.75
CA ALA A 743 42.87 8.96 28.56
C ALA A 743 44.35 8.85 28.92
N VAL A 744 45.13 8.17 28.06
CA VAL A 744 46.57 8.33 27.98
C VAL A 744 46.91 8.68 26.53
N LYS A 745 47.45 9.88 26.33
CA LYS A 745 47.89 10.40 25.04
C LYS A 745 49.40 10.18 24.93
N LEU A 746 49.85 9.40 23.96
CA LEU A 746 51.26 9.31 23.59
C LEU A 746 51.40 9.61 22.11
N GLU A 747 52.06 10.74 21.83
CA GLU A 747 52.41 11.18 20.48
C GLU A 747 53.76 10.56 20.09
N VAL A 748 53.87 10.09 18.85
CA VAL A 748 55.13 9.64 18.26
C VAL A 748 55.46 10.60 17.13
N GLU A 749 56.42 11.50 17.35
CA GLU A 749 57.05 12.24 16.27
C GLU A 749 58.05 11.33 15.54
N GLU A 750 57.83 11.06 14.25
CA GLU A 750 58.92 10.66 13.36
C GLU A 750 59.67 11.90 12.86
N LYS A 751 60.98 11.96 13.11
CA LYS A 751 61.90 12.86 12.41
C LYS A 751 63.08 12.06 11.87
N GLN A 752 63.28 12.15 10.55
CA GLN A 752 64.36 11.49 9.83
C GLN A 752 65.71 12.19 10.08
N SER A 753 66.81 11.46 10.26
CA SER A 753 68.13 11.86 9.74
C SER A 753 69.16 10.72 9.70
N SER A 754 69.51 10.32 8.48
CA SER A 754 70.79 9.81 7.96
C SER A 754 72.05 9.61 8.85
N SER A 755 72.87 8.63 8.40
CA SER A 755 74.29 8.34 8.72
C SER A 755 74.57 7.67 10.08
N GLY A 756 75.48 6.69 10.22
CA GLY A 756 76.21 5.89 9.22
C GLY A 756 77.73 6.09 9.20
N ILE A 757 78.48 5.07 9.68
CA ILE A 757 79.93 4.82 9.51
C ILE A 757 80.22 3.35 9.92
N ALA A 758 81.37 2.79 9.54
CA ALA A 758 81.69 1.34 9.65
C ALA A 758 82.98 1.05 10.46
N ILE A 759 83.53 -0.19 10.33
CA ILE A 759 84.77 -0.74 10.95
C ILE A 759 84.54 -1.26 12.40
N GLY A 760 85.10 -2.39 12.86
CA GLY A 760 85.81 -3.47 12.15
C GLY A 760 86.69 -4.36 13.07
N GLY A 761 86.81 -5.65 12.74
CA GLY A 761 87.62 -6.67 13.45
C GLY A 761 87.02 -7.17 14.79
N SER A 762 87.46 -8.26 15.43
CA SER A 762 88.25 -9.47 15.10
C SER A 762 88.84 -9.98 16.43
N VAL A 763 88.77 -11.30 16.73
CA VAL A 763 89.76 -12.13 17.48
C VAL A 763 89.09 -13.41 18.01
N THR A 764 89.78 -14.56 17.85
CA THR A 764 89.56 -15.84 18.55
C THR A 764 90.86 -16.21 19.27
N PRO A 765 90.84 -17.02 20.36
CA PRO A 765 90.91 -18.48 20.19
C PRO A 765 90.21 -19.36 21.28
N ASP A 766 90.26 -20.68 21.07
CA ASP A 766 89.89 -21.78 22.00
C ASP A 766 90.86 -21.82 23.23
N PRO A 767 90.51 -22.42 24.39
CA PRO A 767 90.73 -23.87 24.52
C PRO A 767 89.75 -24.67 25.44
N LYS A 768 89.51 -25.94 25.04
CA LYS A 768 89.07 -27.09 25.87
C LYS A 768 90.22 -27.64 26.75
N PRO A 769 90.07 -28.70 27.61
CA PRO A 769 88.90 -29.48 28.06
C PRO A 769 88.87 -29.58 29.63
N PRO A 770 88.44 -30.68 30.29
CA PRO A 770 87.21 -31.50 30.21
C PRO A 770 86.38 -31.42 31.53
N VAL A 771 85.24 -32.14 31.61
CA VAL A 771 84.83 -33.09 32.70
C VAL A 771 83.31 -33.38 32.61
N SER A 772 82.90 -34.56 33.10
CA SER A 772 81.52 -35.07 33.19
C SER A 772 80.69 -34.35 34.31
N SER A 773 79.37 -34.52 34.50
CA SER A 773 78.42 -35.57 34.08
C SER A 773 76.98 -35.00 34.03
N GLU A 774 75.97 -35.88 33.87
CA GLU A 774 74.57 -35.69 34.32
C GLU A 774 73.76 -34.52 33.71
N GLN A 775 73.17 -34.79 32.53
CA GLN A 775 72.06 -33.99 32.03
C GLN A 775 70.77 -34.30 32.81
N HIS A 776 70.39 -33.45 33.78
CA HIS A 776 69.07 -33.54 34.41
C HIS A 776 67.93 -33.48 33.37
N PRO A 777 66.93 -34.38 33.43
CA PRO A 777 65.85 -34.43 32.44
C PRO A 777 65.03 -33.14 32.39
N HIS A 778 64.97 -32.40 33.50
CA HIS A 778 64.25 -31.13 33.62
C HIS A 778 64.76 -30.04 32.67
N ILE A 779 66.06 -30.01 32.36
CA ILE A 779 66.65 -29.03 31.42
C ILE A 779 66.29 -29.41 29.98
N LYS A 780 66.21 -30.70 29.67
CA LYS A 780 65.77 -31.20 28.36
C LYS A 780 64.28 -30.92 28.14
N ALA A 781 63.45 -31.08 29.16
CA ALA A 781 62.04 -30.72 29.14
C ALA A 781 61.82 -29.21 28.93
N LEU A 782 62.54 -28.35 29.67
CA LEU A 782 62.49 -26.90 29.50
C LEU A 782 62.90 -26.45 28.09
N LYS A 783 63.99 -27.00 27.53
CA LYS A 783 64.37 -26.71 26.13
C LYS A 783 63.30 -27.17 25.13
N SER A 784 62.62 -28.29 25.38
CA SER A 784 61.50 -28.73 24.55
C SER A 784 60.31 -27.76 24.60
N GLN A 785 59.95 -27.27 25.80
CA GLN A 785 58.87 -26.29 25.98
C GLN A 785 59.20 -24.94 25.34
N VAL A 786 60.44 -24.44 25.50
CA VAL A 786 60.89 -23.19 24.87
C VAL A 786 60.84 -23.29 23.33
N ASN A 787 61.29 -24.41 22.75
CA ASN A 787 61.18 -24.64 21.31
C ASN A 787 59.72 -24.71 20.85
N GLN A 788 58.85 -25.40 21.59
CA GLN A 788 57.42 -25.51 21.28
C GLN A 788 56.74 -24.13 21.32
N LEU A 789 57.01 -23.32 22.35
CA LEU A 789 56.53 -21.94 22.45
C LEU A 789 57.06 -21.05 21.33
N SER A 790 58.33 -21.20 20.93
CA SER A 790 58.93 -20.46 19.81
C SER A 790 58.25 -20.80 18.48
N MET A 791 57.95 -22.08 18.23
CA MET A 791 57.18 -22.49 17.04
C MET A 791 55.73 -21.98 17.08
N THR A 792 55.08 -21.98 18.25
CA THR A 792 53.75 -21.39 18.43
C THR A 792 53.77 -19.88 18.15
N LEU A 793 54.78 -19.15 18.65
CA LEU A 793 54.97 -17.72 18.40
C LEU A 793 55.15 -17.46 16.90
N GLN A 794 56.02 -18.21 16.21
CA GLN A 794 56.21 -18.09 14.75
C GLN A 794 54.98 -18.50 13.94
N SER A 795 54.08 -19.33 14.48
CA SER A 795 52.78 -19.60 13.88
C SER A 795 51.86 -18.38 14.01
N LYS A 796 51.72 -17.83 15.23
CA LYS A 796 50.88 -16.66 15.49
C LYS A 796 51.38 -15.38 14.81
N GLN A 797 52.70 -15.21 14.67
CA GLN A 797 53.29 -14.10 13.92
C GLN A 797 52.86 -14.08 12.45
N ARG A 798 52.81 -15.27 11.81
CA ARG A 798 52.33 -15.42 10.42
C ARG A 798 50.82 -15.23 10.32
N GLU A 799 50.06 -15.77 11.26
CA GLU A 799 48.61 -15.59 11.34
C GLU A 799 48.22 -14.11 11.48
N ILE A 800 48.94 -13.34 12.31
CA ILE A 800 48.78 -11.89 12.43
C ILE A 800 49.11 -11.19 11.10
N PHE A 801 50.24 -11.53 10.46
CA PHE A 801 50.64 -10.93 9.18
C PHE A 801 49.57 -11.13 8.08
N THR A 802 49.07 -12.35 7.92
CA THR A 802 47.98 -12.65 6.98
C THR A 802 46.68 -11.93 7.33
N VAL A 803 46.36 -11.75 8.62
CA VAL A 803 45.21 -10.92 9.03
C VAL A 803 45.42 -9.44 8.69
N THR A 804 46.63 -8.91 8.86
CA THR A 804 46.97 -7.52 8.48
C THR A 804 46.84 -7.30 6.97
N GLU A 805 47.36 -8.18 6.12
CA GLU A 805 47.18 -8.11 4.66
C GLU A 805 45.69 -8.13 4.25
N ASN A 806 44.90 -9.03 4.85
CA ASN A 806 43.45 -9.11 4.61
C ASN A 806 42.68 -7.86 5.09
N LEU A 807 43.15 -7.20 6.14
CA LEU A 807 42.56 -5.94 6.62
C LEU A 807 42.95 -4.76 5.72
N GLN A 808 44.18 -4.72 5.21
CA GLN A 808 44.60 -3.68 4.27
C GLN A 808 43.82 -3.78 2.95
N CYS A 809 43.71 -4.97 2.35
CA CYS A 809 42.92 -5.19 1.14
C CYS A 809 41.46 -4.72 1.31
N LYS A 810 40.83 -5.04 2.44
CA LYS A 810 39.47 -4.58 2.76
C LYS A 810 39.34 -3.08 3.01
N ASN A 811 40.41 -2.42 3.44
CA ASN A 811 40.44 -0.97 3.58
C ASN A 811 40.54 -0.29 2.21
N GLU A 812 41.32 -0.87 1.28
CA GLU A 812 41.40 -0.43 -0.12
C GLU A 812 40.05 -0.62 -0.85
N ASP A 813 39.39 -1.77 -0.67
CA ASP A 813 38.01 -2.01 -1.13
C ASP A 813 37.01 -0.97 -0.60
N LEU A 814 37.13 -0.60 0.68
CA LEU A 814 36.23 0.36 1.34
C LEU A 814 36.42 1.78 0.84
N VAL A 815 37.66 2.19 0.55
CA VAL A 815 37.97 3.49 -0.07
C VAL A 815 37.36 3.55 -1.48
N ALA A 816 37.60 2.55 -2.32
CA ALA A 816 37.03 2.49 -3.68
C ALA A 816 35.49 2.49 -3.67
N ALA A 817 34.86 1.79 -2.70
CA ALA A 817 33.42 1.81 -2.51
C ALA A 817 32.89 3.18 -2.07
N THR A 818 33.67 3.95 -1.31
CA THR A 818 33.32 5.31 -0.86
C THR A 818 33.39 6.31 -2.01
N GLU A 819 34.47 6.31 -2.80
CA GLU A 819 34.60 7.14 -4.01
C GLU A 819 33.49 6.87 -5.03
N ALA A 820 33.12 5.60 -5.21
CA ALA A 820 32.00 5.20 -6.08
C ALA A 820 30.62 5.67 -5.57
N LEU A 821 30.45 5.87 -4.25
CA LEU A 821 29.25 6.45 -3.67
C LEU A 821 29.22 7.98 -3.83
N GLU A 822 30.34 8.67 -3.63
CA GLU A 822 30.43 10.11 -3.86
C GLU A 822 30.15 10.48 -5.33
N SER A 823 30.70 9.71 -6.28
CA SER A 823 30.41 9.90 -7.70
C SER A 823 28.92 9.77 -8.03
N LYS A 824 28.19 8.85 -7.36
CA LYS A 824 26.75 8.67 -7.55
C LYS A 824 25.92 9.74 -6.87
N ASP A 825 26.34 10.27 -5.73
CA ASP A 825 25.66 11.40 -5.10
C ASP A 825 25.78 12.68 -5.96
N ILE A 826 26.92 12.89 -6.62
CA ILE A 826 27.09 13.98 -7.61
C ILE A 826 26.13 13.79 -8.80
N GLU A 827 26.01 12.59 -9.35
CA GLU A 827 25.07 12.26 -10.44
C GLU A 827 23.60 12.49 -10.01
N LEU A 828 23.21 12.02 -8.82
CA LEU A 828 21.87 12.23 -8.27
C LEU A 828 21.56 13.71 -8.04
N ARG A 829 22.52 14.53 -7.60
CA ARG A 829 22.35 15.99 -7.49
C ARG A 829 22.12 16.65 -8.84
N GLN A 830 22.82 16.22 -9.90
CA GLN A 830 22.63 16.73 -11.26
C GLN A 830 21.25 16.35 -11.83
N ILE A 831 20.84 15.09 -11.68
CA ILE A 831 19.51 14.61 -12.09
C ILE A 831 18.41 15.35 -11.32
N LYS A 832 18.58 15.58 -10.01
CA LYS A 832 17.64 16.37 -9.21
C LYS A 832 17.50 17.81 -9.72
N ALA A 833 18.60 18.50 -10.02
CA ALA A 833 18.57 19.86 -10.54
C ALA A 833 17.88 19.95 -11.93
N ALA A 834 18.11 18.96 -12.81
CA ALA A 834 17.42 18.87 -14.10
C ALA A 834 15.91 18.67 -13.93
N ASN A 835 15.50 17.77 -13.02
CA ASN A 835 14.09 17.54 -12.71
C ASN A 835 13.42 18.77 -12.08
N GLU A 836 14.08 19.48 -11.17
CA GLU A 836 13.57 20.73 -10.60
C GLU A 836 13.36 21.82 -11.67
N SER A 837 14.23 21.89 -12.69
CA SER A 837 14.06 22.79 -13.84
C SER A 837 12.83 22.44 -14.68
N GLU A 838 12.59 21.16 -14.99
CA GLU A 838 11.41 20.78 -15.78
C GLU A 838 10.11 20.88 -14.96
N ILE A 839 10.15 20.64 -13.63
CA ILE A 839 9.03 20.92 -12.73
C ILE A 839 8.66 22.40 -12.76
N GLN A 840 9.64 23.32 -12.76
CA GLN A 840 9.36 24.75 -12.92
C GLN A 840 8.74 25.07 -14.29
N ARG A 841 9.26 24.47 -15.38
CA ARG A 841 8.75 24.68 -16.74
C ARG A 841 7.29 24.20 -16.88
N LEU A 842 6.98 23.00 -16.38
CA LEU A 842 5.63 22.45 -16.35
C LEU A 842 4.70 23.24 -15.43
N SER A 843 5.20 23.77 -14.31
CA SER A 843 4.41 24.62 -13.41
C SER A 843 3.99 25.94 -14.07
N SER A 844 4.83 26.53 -14.93
CA SER A 844 4.43 27.69 -15.74
C SER A 844 3.30 27.33 -16.70
N ILE A 845 3.48 26.28 -17.49
CA ILE A 845 2.50 25.83 -18.50
C ILE A 845 1.15 25.49 -17.85
N ILE A 846 1.15 24.91 -16.64
CA ILE A 846 -0.07 24.64 -15.88
C ILE A 846 -0.79 25.92 -15.46
N GLU A 847 -0.08 27.00 -15.13
CA GLU A 847 -0.70 28.27 -14.74
C GLU A 847 -1.17 29.07 -15.96
N ASP A 848 -0.43 29.04 -17.07
CA ASP A 848 -0.83 29.60 -18.36
C ASP A 848 -2.17 28.97 -18.82
N LEU A 849 -2.23 27.63 -18.85
CA LEU A 849 -3.45 26.87 -19.15
C LEU A 849 -4.58 27.12 -18.15
N ARG A 850 -4.28 27.45 -16.88
CA ARG A 850 -5.29 27.80 -15.88
C ARG A 850 -5.91 29.17 -16.19
N GLY A 851 -5.12 30.11 -16.71
CA GLY A 851 -5.61 31.38 -17.24
C GLY A 851 -6.53 31.20 -18.46
N ASP A 852 -6.11 30.39 -19.44
CA ASP A 852 -6.92 30.10 -20.63
C ASP A 852 -8.28 29.48 -20.27
N ASN A 853 -8.31 28.52 -19.33
CA ASN A 853 -9.55 27.92 -18.85
C ASN A 853 -10.46 28.92 -18.11
N GLN A 854 -9.89 29.91 -17.40
CA GLN A 854 -10.70 30.97 -16.78
C GLN A 854 -11.32 31.88 -17.85
N LEU A 855 -10.57 32.29 -18.87
CA LEU A 855 -11.09 33.11 -19.98
C LEU A 855 -12.20 32.40 -20.76
N LEU A 856 -12.05 31.09 -21.02
CA LEU A 856 -13.10 30.27 -21.63
C LEU A 856 -14.37 30.22 -20.77
N HIS A 857 -14.24 30.06 -19.45
CA HIS A 857 -15.39 30.02 -18.56
C HIS A 857 -16.09 31.40 -18.43
N GLU A 858 -15.33 32.49 -18.37
CA GLU A 858 -15.89 33.85 -18.39
C GLU A 858 -16.69 34.13 -19.68
N SER A 859 -16.17 33.70 -20.84
CA SER A 859 -16.87 33.77 -22.13
C SER A 859 -18.12 32.87 -22.20
N GLU A 860 -18.08 31.68 -21.60
CA GLU A 860 -19.24 30.79 -21.54
C GLU A 860 -20.37 31.37 -20.66
N VAL A 861 -20.04 31.95 -19.51
CA VAL A 861 -21.02 32.62 -18.63
C VAL A 861 -21.66 33.83 -19.32
N GLU A 862 -20.90 34.60 -20.10
CA GLU A 862 -21.45 35.69 -20.92
C GLU A 862 -22.43 35.16 -21.99
N ARG A 863 -22.05 34.06 -22.68
CA ARG A 863 -22.89 33.39 -23.68
C ARG A 863 -24.18 32.81 -23.08
N GLU A 864 -24.12 32.26 -21.87
CA GLU A 864 -25.32 31.80 -21.15
C GLU A 864 -26.24 32.95 -20.74
N ALA A 865 -25.70 34.08 -20.29
CA ALA A 865 -26.49 35.28 -19.97
C ALA A 865 -27.24 35.82 -21.21
N GLN A 866 -26.55 35.94 -22.35
CA GLN A 866 -27.16 36.35 -23.63
C GLN A 866 -28.26 35.36 -24.08
N LEU A 867 -28.05 34.05 -23.90
CA LEU A 867 -29.04 33.03 -24.25
C LEU A 867 -30.26 33.05 -23.32
N ALA A 868 -30.08 33.38 -22.04
CA ALA A 868 -31.18 33.61 -21.10
C ALA A 868 -32.01 34.85 -21.47
N GLU A 869 -31.37 35.96 -21.84
CA GLU A 869 -32.04 37.18 -22.31
C GLU A 869 -32.84 36.93 -23.60
N LEU A 870 -32.24 36.28 -24.60
CA LEU A 870 -32.94 35.83 -25.82
C LEU A 870 -34.15 34.93 -25.50
N THR A 871 -34.02 34.04 -24.52
CA THR A 871 -35.11 33.16 -24.08
C THR A 871 -36.27 33.93 -23.44
N ILE A 872 -36.00 35.04 -22.75
CA ILE A 872 -37.04 35.94 -22.21
C ILE A 872 -37.73 36.69 -23.35
N THR A 873 -36.98 37.27 -24.29
CA THR A 873 -37.53 37.98 -25.45
C THR A 873 -38.40 37.08 -26.32
N VAL A 874 -37.97 35.85 -26.60
CA VAL A 874 -38.76 34.86 -27.37
C VAL A 874 -40.08 34.51 -26.65
N LYS A 875 -40.08 34.40 -25.31
CA LYS A 875 -41.33 34.18 -24.54
C LYS A 875 -42.27 35.38 -24.62
N SER A 876 -41.73 36.61 -24.55
CA SER A 876 -42.53 37.83 -24.68
C SER A 876 -43.19 37.93 -26.06
N LEU A 877 -42.43 37.72 -27.13
CA LEU A 877 -42.93 37.72 -28.50
C LEU A 877 -43.96 36.60 -28.74
N HIS A 878 -43.78 35.44 -28.09
CA HIS A 878 -44.76 34.35 -28.19
C HIS A 878 -46.10 34.70 -27.53
N ALA A 879 -46.09 35.41 -26.39
CA ALA A 879 -47.31 35.89 -25.74
C ALA A 879 -48.02 36.95 -26.60
N GLU A 880 -47.27 37.92 -27.15
CA GLU A 880 -47.81 38.95 -28.05
C GLU A 880 -48.44 38.33 -29.32
N VAL A 881 -47.81 37.32 -29.91
CA VAL A 881 -48.39 36.55 -31.03
C VAL A 881 -49.66 35.81 -30.62
N GLN A 882 -49.76 35.27 -29.40
CA GLN A 882 -51.00 34.66 -28.91
C GLN A 882 -52.11 35.71 -28.71
N GLU A 883 -51.82 36.90 -28.17
CA GLU A 883 -52.82 37.97 -28.04
C GLU A 883 -53.34 38.43 -29.41
N LEU A 884 -52.45 38.61 -30.40
CA LEU A 884 -52.82 38.93 -31.78
C LEU A 884 -53.67 37.83 -32.43
N GLN A 885 -53.42 36.55 -32.13
CA GLN A 885 -54.26 35.43 -32.61
C GLN A 885 -55.67 35.46 -31.99
N HIS A 886 -55.80 35.72 -30.69
CA HIS A 886 -57.12 35.88 -30.05
C HIS A 886 -57.87 37.10 -30.60
N GLY A 887 -57.19 38.22 -30.79
CA GLY A 887 -57.75 39.42 -31.43
C GLY A 887 -58.25 39.15 -32.85
N LYS A 888 -57.46 38.43 -33.66
CA LYS A 888 -57.87 38.00 -35.01
C LYS A 888 -59.16 37.17 -34.98
N ILE A 889 -59.23 36.15 -34.12
CA ILE A 889 -60.43 35.29 -33.98
C ILE A 889 -61.66 36.12 -33.59
N ALA A 890 -61.52 37.10 -32.69
CA ALA A 890 -62.61 38.00 -32.33
C ALA A 890 -63.07 38.88 -33.50
N THR A 891 -62.15 39.38 -34.34
CA THR A 891 -62.52 40.15 -35.54
C THR A 891 -63.16 39.29 -36.64
N GLU A 892 -62.74 38.03 -36.79
CA GLU A 892 -63.37 37.09 -37.73
C GLU A 892 -64.81 36.75 -37.29
N ALA A 893 -65.03 36.50 -35.99
CA ALA A 893 -66.38 36.30 -35.45
C ALA A 893 -67.30 37.53 -35.61
N GLN A 894 -66.76 38.75 -35.47
CA GLN A 894 -67.50 39.98 -35.79
C GLN A 894 -67.82 40.10 -37.29
N HIS A 895 -66.91 39.69 -38.17
CA HIS A 895 -67.15 39.69 -39.61
C HIS A 895 -68.25 38.69 -39.99
N ASP A 896 -68.25 37.49 -39.43
CA ASP A 896 -69.28 36.47 -39.68
C ASP A 896 -70.66 36.94 -39.19
N MET A 897 -70.73 37.58 -38.00
CA MET A 897 -71.96 38.24 -37.52
C MET A 897 -72.45 39.33 -38.48
N LEU A 898 -71.57 40.22 -38.93
CA LEU A 898 -71.93 41.29 -39.87
C LEU A 898 -72.36 40.72 -41.23
N SER A 899 -71.72 39.67 -41.73
CA SER A 899 -72.11 38.98 -42.97
C SER A 899 -73.49 38.32 -42.84
N SER A 900 -73.78 37.71 -41.68
CA SER A 900 -75.08 37.11 -41.39
C SER A 900 -76.20 38.15 -41.33
N GLU A 901 -75.93 39.30 -40.72
CA GLU A 901 -76.91 40.39 -40.61
C GLU A 901 -77.13 41.09 -41.96
N VAL A 902 -76.08 41.24 -42.78
CA VAL A 902 -76.22 41.69 -44.18
C VAL A 902 -77.05 40.69 -45.01
N GLN A 903 -76.86 39.37 -44.81
CA GLN A 903 -77.71 38.37 -45.48
C GLN A 903 -79.18 38.46 -45.05
N ARG A 904 -79.48 38.75 -43.78
CA ARG A 904 -80.85 39.07 -43.33
C ARG A 904 -81.41 40.30 -44.02
N LEU A 905 -80.68 41.42 -43.97
CA LEU A 905 -81.14 42.68 -44.57
C LEU A 905 -81.34 42.55 -46.09
N CYS A 906 -80.57 41.69 -46.77
CA CYS A 906 -80.80 41.34 -48.17
C CYS A 906 -82.02 40.43 -48.39
N ALA A 907 -82.34 39.52 -47.46
CA ALA A 907 -83.54 38.68 -47.53
C ALA A 907 -84.82 39.49 -47.24
N ASP A 908 -84.82 40.29 -46.17
CA ASP A 908 -85.92 41.19 -45.78
C ASP A 908 -86.21 42.24 -46.86
N SER A 909 -85.23 42.57 -47.72
CA SER A 909 -85.39 43.45 -48.87
C SER A 909 -86.04 42.78 -50.10
N VAL A 910 -86.29 41.48 -50.10
CA VAL A 910 -86.90 40.75 -51.25
C VAL A 910 -88.41 40.56 -51.08
N GLU A 911 -88.93 40.44 -49.85
CA GLU A 911 -90.36 40.27 -49.58
C GLU A 911 -91.07 41.58 -49.16
N GLY A 912 -90.75 42.72 -49.82
CA GLY A 912 -91.18 44.04 -49.32
C GLY A 912 -91.50 45.16 -50.31
N GLN A 913 -91.36 45.01 -51.65
CA GLN A 913 -91.57 46.14 -52.58
C GLN A 913 -92.52 45.87 -53.77
N LYS A 914 -93.80 46.20 -53.55
CA LYS A 914 -94.70 46.78 -54.55
C LYS A 914 -95.45 47.97 -53.92
N PHE A 915 -95.87 48.91 -54.77
CA PHE A 915 -96.66 50.12 -54.46
C PHE A 915 -95.95 51.28 -53.73
N HIS A 916 -95.24 52.05 -54.55
CA HIS A 916 -95.36 53.51 -54.69
C HIS A 916 -96.36 54.28 -53.78
N GLU A 917 -95.83 55.36 -53.19
CA GLU A 917 -96.40 56.73 -53.13
C GLU A 917 -97.39 57.19 -52.04
N LYS A 918 -97.15 58.45 -51.62
CA LYS A 918 -97.95 59.37 -50.76
C LYS A 918 -98.06 58.97 -49.27
N ALA A 919 -97.30 59.56 -48.32
CA ALA A 919 -97.05 60.97 -47.92
C ALA A 919 -97.99 61.46 -46.79
N VAL A 920 -97.68 62.65 -46.21
CA VAL A 920 -98.21 63.27 -44.96
C VAL A 920 -97.48 62.77 -43.70
N CYS A 921 -96.59 63.53 -43.04
CA CYS A 921 -96.77 64.69 -42.13
C CYS A 921 -97.29 64.31 -40.71
N HIS A 922 -96.82 64.87 -39.58
CA HIS A 922 -95.91 66.02 -39.36
C HIS A 922 -95.36 66.08 -37.90
N ARG A 923 -94.45 67.04 -37.62
CA ARG A 923 -93.84 67.42 -36.30
C ARG A 923 -92.67 66.53 -35.80
N LYS A 924 -91.58 67.04 -35.21
CA LYS A 924 -91.15 68.45 -34.94
C LYS A 924 -89.61 68.56 -34.74
N ASN A 925 -89.01 69.61 -35.32
CA ASN A 925 -87.86 70.47 -34.90
C ASN A 925 -86.72 69.85 -34.01
N SER A 926 -85.43 69.77 -34.42
CA SER A 926 -84.40 70.81 -34.75
C SER A 926 -83.59 71.33 -33.53
N PRO A 927 -82.33 71.84 -33.65
CA PRO A 927 -81.49 72.06 -34.87
C PRO A 927 -79.98 71.64 -34.78
N ASP A 928 -79.21 71.89 -35.87
CA ASP A 928 -77.76 72.26 -35.97
C ASP A 928 -76.62 71.24 -35.61
N ILE A 929 -75.40 71.25 -36.20
CA ILE A 929 -74.80 71.93 -37.41
C ILE A 929 -73.56 71.14 -37.96
N HIS A 930 -73.09 71.49 -39.17
CA HIS A 930 -71.96 70.88 -39.90
C HIS A 930 -70.57 70.80 -39.19
N ARG A 931 -69.86 69.67 -39.37
CA ARG A 931 -68.56 69.53 -40.10
C ARG A 931 -67.86 68.19 -39.82
N SER A 932 -67.34 67.51 -40.85
CA SER A 932 -65.96 66.97 -40.91
C SER A 932 -65.76 66.11 -42.17
N SER A 933 -64.74 66.42 -42.95
CA SER A 933 -64.16 65.55 -43.98
C SER A 933 -62.66 65.49 -43.75
N ASN A 934 -62.12 64.33 -43.34
CA ASN A 934 -60.69 63.91 -43.44
C ASN A 934 -60.42 62.65 -42.58
N THR A 935 -60.58 61.43 -43.12
CA THR A 935 -60.10 60.16 -42.52
C THR A 935 -60.08 59.04 -43.57
N SER A 936 -59.00 58.92 -44.38
CA SER A 936 -58.88 57.80 -45.35
C SER A 936 -57.48 57.25 -45.63
N ASP A 937 -56.40 57.86 -45.13
CA ASP A 937 -55.01 57.49 -45.52
C ASP A 937 -54.22 56.66 -44.50
N ALA A 938 -54.65 56.59 -43.22
CA ALA A 938 -53.92 55.87 -42.17
C ALA A 938 -53.67 54.36 -42.44
N PRO A 939 -54.66 53.52 -42.81
CA PRO A 939 -54.46 52.06 -42.87
C PRO A 939 -53.62 51.59 -44.07
N ARG A 940 -53.29 52.49 -45.02
CA ARG A 940 -52.47 52.17 -46.20
C ARG A 940 -50.96 52.32 -45.98
N THR A 941 -50.54 53.09 -44.99
CA THR A 941 -49.12 53.25 -44.63
C THR A 941 -48.60 52.10 -43.77
N GLU A 942 -49.35 51.68 -42.74
CA GLU A 942 -48.93 50.61 -41.82
C GLU A 942 -48.79 49.25 -42.53
N ASN A 943 -49.76 48.89 -43.38
CA ASN A 943 -49.70 47.69 -44.21
C ASN A 943 -48.48 47.67 -45.16
N ARG A 944 -47.99 48.84 -45.59
CA ARG A 944 -46.76 48.95 -46.39
C ARG A 944 -45.49 48.87 -45.54
N GLY A 945 -45.57 49.20 -44.26
CA GLY A 945 -44.50 48.99 -43.26
C GLY A 945 -44.32 47.52 -42.92
N MET A 946 -45.39 46.84 -42.47
CA MET A 946 -45.35 45.41 -42.10
C MET A 946 -44.80 44.53 -43.23
N LYS A 947 -45.19 44.80 -44.49
CA LYS A 947 -44.70 44.01 -45.63
C LYS A 947 -43.18 44.10 -45.81
N LYS A 948 -42.57 45.27 -45.59
CA LYS A 948 -41.10 45.43 -45.62
C LYS A 948 -40.41 44.68 -44.48
N ILE A 949 -41.01 44.65 -43.30
CA ILE A 949 -40.46 43.92 -42.14
C ILE A 949 -40.44 42.41 -42.42
N ILE A 950 -41.54 41.87 -42.99
CA ILE A 950 -41.63 40.47 -43.39
C ILE A 950 -40.60 40.13 -44.49
N GLU A 951 -40.43 41.00 -45.49
CA GLU A 951 -39.42 40.83 -46.55
C GLU A 951 -37.97 40.90 -46.00
N SER A 952 -37.73 41.67 -44.94
CA SER A 952 -36.43 41.72 -44.23
C SER A 952 -36.16 40.44 -43.43
N LEU A 953 -37.11 39.99 -42.62
CA LEU A 953 -36.97 38.76 -41.82
C LEU A 953 -36.78 37.52 -42.71
N GLN A 954 -37.47 37.46 -43.85
CA GLN A 954 -37.27 36.39 -44.85
C GLN A 954 -35.87 36.40 -45.48
N LYS A 955 -35.20 37.57 -45.53
CA LYS A 955 -33.81 37.70 -46.01
C LYS A 955 -32.82 37.21 -44.96
N GLU A 956 -33.02 37.55 -43.69
CA GLU A 956 -32.18 37.10 -42.56
C GLU A 956 -32.28 35.59 -42.33
N VAL A 957 -33.49 35.02 -42.38
CA VAL A 957 -33.69 33.56 -42.30
C VAL A 957 -32.95 32.85 -43.45
N LYS A 958 -32.94 33.40 -44.66
CA LYS A 958 -32.15 32.88 -45.79
C LYS A 958 -30.63 32.98 -45.57
N GLN A 959 -30.15 33.90 -44.74
CA GLN A 959 -28.73 34.04 -44.38
C GLN A 959 -28.31 33.12 -43.23
N MET A 960 -29.23 32.75 -42.32
CA MET A 960 -28.95 31.81 -41.23
C MET A 960 -28.92 30.34 -41.65
N VAL A 961 -29.66 29.92 -42.68
CA VAL A 961 -29.70 28.51 -43.12
C VAL A 961 -28.30 27.93 -43.48
N PRO A 962 -27.44 28.61 -44.27
CA PRO A 962 -26.08 28.12 -44.53
C PRO A 962 -25.19 28.03 -43.29
N LEU A 963 -25.33 28.96 -42.33
CA LEU A 963 -24.61 28.94 -41.07
C LEU A 963 -24.99 27.71 -40.22
N LEU A 964 -26.29 27.42 -40.11
CA LEU A 964 -26.79 26.24 -39.39
C LEU A 964 -26.35 24.93 -40.06
N GLN A 965 -26.29 24.87 -41.39
CA GLN A 965 -25.74 23.72 -42.12
C GLN A 965 -24.23 23.56 -41.89
N GLY A 966 -23.47 24.67 -41.80
CA GLY A 966 -22.05 24.65 -41.44
C GLY A 966 -21.80 24.12 -40.02
N VAL A 967 -22.60 24.56 -39.05
CA VAL A 967 -22.56 24.03 -37.67
C VAL A 967 -22.90 22.55 -37.62
N LEU A 968 -23.92 22.10 -38.36
CA LEU A 968 -24.25 20.67 -38.46
C LEU A 968 -23.09 19.84 -39.03
N GLY A 969 -22.40 20.36 -40.06
CA GLY A 969 -21.20 19.73 -40.63
C GLY A 969 -20.04 19.63 -39.64
N MET A 970 -19.81 20.66 -38.82
CA MET A 970 -18.79 20.62 -37.77
C MET A 970 -19.12 19.61 -36.67
N ILE A 971 -20.38 19.52 -36.24
CA ILE A 971 -20.83 18.50 -35.27
C ILE A 971 -20.63 17.09 -35.84
N GLN A 972 -21.04 16.86 -37.10
CA GLN A 972 -20.83 15.56 -37.77
C GLN A 972 -19.33 15.21 -37.87
N SER A 973 -18.46 16.19 -38.09
CA SER A 973 -17.01 16.00 -38.11
C SER A 973 -16.44 15.65 -36.73
N MET A 974 -16.92 16.28 -35.66
CA MET A 974 -16.51 15.95 -34.28
C MET A 974 -16.92 14.54 -33.88
N VAL A 975 -18.13 14.09 -34.25
CA VAL A 975 -18.57 12.70 -34.03
C VAL A 975 -17.64 11.71 -34.75
N ASN A 976 -17.29 11.98 -36.02
CA ASN A 976 -16.35 11.15 -36.78
C ASN A 976 -14.91 11.15 -36.22
N LEU A 977 -14.48 12.23 -35.55
CA LEU A 977 -13.19 12.30 -34.86
C LEU A 977 -13.19 11.45 -33.57
N GLY A 978 -14.27 11.53 -32.77
CA GLY A 978 -14.45 10.64 -31.60
C GLY A 978 -14.46 9.17 -31.99
N SER A 979 -15.09 8.81 -33.11
CA SER A 979 -15.07 7.45 -33.68
C SER A 979 -13.71 6.97 -34.16
N ARG A 980 -12.72 7.87 -34.34
CA ARG A 980 -11.33 7.50 -34.68
C ARG A 980 -10.44 7.32 -33.45
N ALA A 981 -10.66 8.08 -32.38
CA ALA A 981 -9.87 7.97 -31.15
C ALA A 981 -9.94 6.56 -30.54
N SER A 982 -11.16 5.99 -30.46
CA SER A 982 -11.40 4.64 -29.91
C SER A 982 -10.79 3.51 -30.76
N VAL A 983 -10.49 3.74 -32.04
CA VAL A 983 -9.78 2.76 -32.89
C VAL A 983 -8.26 2.77 -32.59
N VAL A 984 -7.69 3.95 -32.30
CA VAL A 984 -6.27 4.10 -31.99
C VAL A 984 -5.91 3.48 -30.63
N GLU A 985 -6.73 3.69 -29.59
CA GLU A 985 -6.48 3.09 -28.27
C GLU A 985 -6.39 1.56 -28.33
N ASN A 986 -7.35 0.92 -29.03
CA ASN A 986 -7.35 -0.54 -29.23
C ASN A 986 -6.10 -1.02 -29.98
N GLN A 987 -5.66 -0.32 -31.04
CA GLN A 987 -4.43 -0.68 -31.76
C GLN A 987 -3.16 -0.52 -30.90
N THR A 988 -3.11 0.46 -30.00
CA THR A 988 -1.97 0.61 -29.07
C THR A 988 -1.93 -0.45 -27.95
N ALA A 989 -3.04 -1.16 -27.70
CA ALA A 989 -3.09 -2.27 -26.75
C ALA A 989 -2.44 -3.54 -27.31
N ASP A 990 -2.68 -3.87 -28.58
CA ASP A 990 -2.12 -5.07 -29.22
C ASP A 990 -0.63 -4.90 -29.57
N ILE A 991 -0.18 -3.71 -30.01
CA ILE A 991 1.25 -3.45 -30.29
C ILE A 991 2.13 -3.65 -29.03
N LYS A 992 1.61 -3.36 -27.83
CA LYS A 992 2.30 -3.64 -26.56
C LYS A 992 2.33 -5.12 -26.17
N ARG A 993 1.70 -5.99 -26.94
CA ARG A 993 1.62 -7.44 -26.70
C ARG A 993 2.62 -8.24 -27.55
N GLU A 994 3.09 -7.69 -28.66
CA GLU A 994 4.09 -8.32 -29.54
C GLU A 994 5.54 -7.89 -29.21
N GLN A 995 5.75 -6.76 -28.52
CA GLN A 995 7.09 -6.25 -28.16
C GLN A 995 7.70 -6.85 -26.87
N LEU A 996 7.32 -8.10 -26.51
CA LEU A 996 7.97 -8.86 -25.41
C LEU A 996 8.53 -10.22 -25.89
N SER A 997 8.69 -10.40 -27.20
CA SER A 997 9.24 -11.61 -27.80
C SER A 997 10.03 -11.31 -29.08
N ASP A 998 11.13 -10.55 -28.96
CA ASP A 998 12.27 -10.61 -29.90
C ASP A 998 13.48 -9.79 -29.38
N GLU A 999 14.22 -10.33 -28.40
CA GLU A 999 15.58 -9.89 -28.07
C GLU A 999 16.57 -11.05 -28.24
N ASN A 1000 16.97 -11.34 -29.49
CA ASN A 1000 18.15 -12.17 -29.80
C ASN A 1000 18.55 -12.08 -31.29
N SER A 1001 19.02 -10.93 -31.78
CA SER A 1001 19.92 -10.86 -32.95
C SER A 1001 20.51 -9.46 -33.19
N ALA A 1002 21.84 -9.42 -33.28
CA ALA A 1002 22.61 -8.44 -34.04
C ALA A 1002 23.40 -9.24 -35.12
N PRO A 1003 23.97 -8.67 -36.21
CA PRO A 1003 24.40 -7.26 -36.29
C PRO A 1003 24.37 -6.57 -37.69
N GLN A 1004 24.95 -5.36 -37.72
CA GLN A 1004 25.89 -4.85 -38.75
C GLN A 1004 25.45 -3.99 -39.97
N THR A 1005 26.38 -3.08 -40.30
CA THR A 1005 26.60 -2.28 -41.52
C THR A 1005 25.70 -1.09 -41.87
N ALA A 1006 26.37 -0.03 -42.36
CA ALA A 1006 25.83 1.15 -43.03
C ALA A 1006 26.62 1.37 -44.34
N PRO A 1007 26.08 2.13 -45.33
CA PRO A 1007 26.69 3.44 -45.59
C PRO A 1007 25.73 4.56 -46.07
N ARG A 1008 26.27 5.80 -46.10
CA ARG A 1008 25.73 7.05 -46.72
C ARG A 1008 25.82 6.96 -48.29
N PRO A 1009 25.18 7.84 -49.15
CA PRO A 1009 25.13 9.31 -48.99
C PRO A 1009 24.06 10.22 -49.71
N SER A 1010 23.94 11.47 -49.20
CA SER A 1010 23.86 12.78 -49.90
C SER A 1010 22.77 13.24 -50.92
N LYS A 1011 22.26 14.47 -50.64
CA LYS A 1011 21.99 15.64 -51.55
C LYS A 1011 20.90 15.61 -52.66
N ARG A 1012 19.78 16.33 -52.42
CA ARG A 1012 19.19 17.49 -53.17
C ARG A 1012 17.71 17.69 -52.72
N GLN A 1013 16.97 18.80 -52.84
CA GLN A 1013 17.10 20.28 -52.85
C GLN A 1013 15.95 20.87 -53.73
N ARG A 1014 15.06 21.69 -53.14
CA ARG A 1014 14.10 22.68 -53.74
C ARG A 1014 13.01 22.24 -54.76
N THR A 1015 11.76 22.59 -54.44
CA THR A 1015 10.93 23.68 -55.07
C THR A 1015 9.67 23.91 -54.18
N THR A 1016 9.51 25.00 -53.43
CA THR A 1016 8.98 26.35 -53.79
C THR A 1016 7.51 26.42 -54.25
N ALA A 1017 6.68 27.04 -53.40
CA ALA A 1017 5.55 27.90 -53.77
C ALA A 1017 5.61 29.15 -52.87
N THR A 1018 5.14 30.31 -53.35
CA THR A 1018 5.41 31.62 -52.72
C THR A 1018 4.15 32.48 -52.68
N ILE A 1019 3.97 33.27 -51.62
CA ILE A 1019 3.00 34.39 -51.56
C ILE A 1019 3.78 35.66 -51.20
N LYS A 1020 3.42 36.78 -51.83
CA LYS A 1020 4.06 38.11 -51.69
C LYS A 1020 3.27 39.01 -50.72
N GLN A 1021 3.96 40.03 -50.21
CA GLN A 1021 3.36 41.26 -49.67
C GLN A 1021 2.85 42.18 -50.79
N GLU A 1022 1.95 43.10 -50.46
CA GLU A 1022 1.99 44.51 -50.88
C GLU A 1022 1.16 45.36 -49.89
N GLU A 1023 1.29 46.69 -49.92
CA GLU A 1023 1.00 47.58 -48.77
C GLU A 1023 -0.16 48.58 -49.01
N SER A 1024 -0.72 49.06 -47.89
CA SER A 1024 -1.35 50.38 -47.65
C SER A 1024 -2.17 51.10 -48.73
N ILE A 1025 -3.41 51.45 -48.39
CA ILE A 1025 -3.97 52.81 -48.59
C ILE A 1025 -4.65 53.25 -47.28
N ASP A 1026 -4.53 54.54 -46.95
CA ASP A 1026 -5.11 55.25 -45.82
C ASP A 1026 -6.22 56.21 -46.31
N LEU A 1027 -7.27 56.42 -45.51
CA LEU A 1027 -8.24 57.53 -45.65
C LEU A 1027 -8.91 57.86 -44.31
N THR A 1028 -9.04 59.16 -44.05
CA THR A 1028 -9.70 59.76 -42.88
C THR A 1028 -11.18 60.07 -43.14
N ASP A 1029 -12.00 60.15 -42.09
CA ASP A 1029 -12.76 61.35 -41.65
C ASP A 1029 -13.90 60.99 -40.66
N ASP A 1030 -14.31 62.00 -39.86
CA ASP A 1030 -15.35 62.05 -38.80
C ASP A 1030 -15.23 61.08 -37.59
#